data_AF-A0A8D1TBI2-F1
#
_entry.id   AF-A0A8D1TBI2-F1
#
_cell.length_a   1.000
_cell.length_b   1.000
_cell.length_c   1.000
_cell.angle_alpha   90.00
_cell.angle_beta   90.00
_cell.angle_gamma   90.00
#
_symmetry.space_group_name_H-M   'P 1'
#
loop_
_entity.id
_entity.type
_entity.pdbx_description
1 polymer ?
#
loop_
_entity_poly.entity_id
_entity_poly.type
_entity_poly.pdbx_seq_one_letter_code
_entity_poly.pdbx_strand_id
1 'polypeptide(L)'
;MVQKYQSPVRVYKYPFELVMAAYEKRFPTCPQIPVFLGSEVLHESRSADGAVHVVERSCRLRVEAPRLLRKIAGVEHVVFVQRNVLNWKERTLLIEAHNETLASRVVVKENCSYTVHPENEEWTCFEQSASLDIRSFFGFESALEKIAMKQYTANIKRGKEVIEHYLKELISQGTSHIPRWTPAPVPQEDAHPQGGLRDPGSLEVCRPGSAGGPSTETVGTEGDKLDTDYIERCLGHLTPMQESCLIQLRHWLQETHKGKIPKDEHILRFLRARDFHLERAWEMLCQSLSWRKQHQVDLLLQTWRPPALLQEFYAGGWHYQDIDGRPLYILRLGHMDTKGLMKAVGEEVLLQHVLSVNEEGQKRCEGNTKQFGRPISSWTCLVDLEGLSLRHLWRPGVKALLRMIEVVEDNYPETLGRLLIVRAPRVFPVLWTLISPFINENTRQKFLIYSGSNYQGPGGLVDYLDKDVIPDFLGGECLCNIPEGGLVPKSLYVTEEDQEHEDQLRQWTETYQSASVLRGSPHEVVVEIVERESVITWDFDILRGDVLFSLYHAKQAPTLGPQEPGARAGGQRMDKGRALGGDYSRVEAPLVCREGDSIQVPVLSSLFIHHTDCVSAVCQGSGDTAVHRPDLVPALRDPVDRRGKGQILAGLRPGAPGPHP
;
A
#
# COMPACT_ATOMS: atom_id res chain seq x y z
N MET A 1 -17.39 -3.94 4.05
CA MET A 1 -17.38 -4.57 5.40
C MET A 1 -16.96 -3.48 6.36
N VAL A 2 -17.70 -3.23 7.45
CA VAL A 2 -17.37 -2.13 8.38
C VAL A 2 -16.43 -2.65 9.46
N GLN A 3 -15.16 -2.29 9.38
CA GLN A 3 -14.19 -2.57 10.43
C GLN A 3 -14.29 -1.50 11.51
N LYS A 4 -14.24 -1.90 12.78
CA LYS A 4 -14.21 -1.00 13.93
C LYS A 4 -12.91 -1.21 14.69
N TYR A 5 -12.30 -0.11 15.09
CA TYR A 5 -11.05 -0.07 15.80
C TYR A 5 -11.23 0.76 17.07
N GLN A 6 -10.66 0.29 18.17
CA GLN A 6 -10.59 1.03 19.42
C GLN A 6 -9.16 0.96 19.93
N SER A 7 -8.58 2.12 20.20
CA SER A 7 -7.23 2.22 20.77
C SER A 7 -7.28 1.98 22.29
N PRO A 8 -6.20 1.47 22.90
CA PRO A 8 -6.09 1.44 24.35
C PRO A 8 -6.20 2.86 24.93
N VAL A 9 -6.87 2.98 26.08
CA VAL A 9 -7.00 4.25 26.80
C VAL A 9 -5.61 4.79 27.12
N ARG A 10 -5.39 6.06 26.78
CA ARG A 10 -4.14 6.77 27.06
C ARG A 10 -4.34 7.71 28.22
N VAL A 11 -3.29 7.86 29.04
CA VAL A 11 -3.32 8.78 30.18
C VAL A 11 -2.21 9.81 30.00
N TYR A 12 -2.61 11.07 29.87
CA TYR A 12 -1.73 12.22 30.01
C TYR A 12 -1.67 12.60 31.48
N LYS A 13 -0.46 12.61 32.06
CA LYS A 13 -0.25 13.02 33.45
C LYS A 13 -0.25 14.55 33.61
N TYR A 14 -1.27 15.19 33.03
CA TYR A 14 -1.47 16.64 33.00
C TYR A 14 -2.97 16.97 33.15
N PRO A 15 -3.31 18.12 33.76
CA PRO A 15 -4.71 18.52 33.95
C PRO A 15 -5.42 18.75 32.63
N PHE A 16 -6.73 18.47 32.60
CA PHE A 16 -7.57 18.56 31.41
C PHE A 16 -7.41 19.90 30.68
N GLU A 17 -7.43 20.99 31.44
CA GLU A 17 -7.37 22.35 30.94
C GLU A 17 -6.08 22.62 30.16
N LEU A 18 -4.95 22.10 30.66
CA LEU A 18 -3.65 22.22 30.00
C LEU A 18 -3.57 21.35 28.74
N VAL A 19 -4.14 20.15 28.78
CA VAL A 19 -4.24 19.27 27.59
C VAL A 19 -5.11 19.90 26.51
N MET A 20 -6.21 20.58 26.87
CA MET A 20 -7.06 21.29 25.91
C MET A 20 -6.34 22.47 25.27
N ALA A 21 -5.55 23.23 26.02
CA ALA A 21 -4.72 24.30 25.47
C ALA A 21 -3.65 23.77 24.51
N ALA A 22 -3.00 22.65 24.84
CA ALA A 22 -2.06 21.98 23.94
C ALA A 22 -2.74 21.43 22.68
N TYR A 23 -3.98 20.96 22.81
CA TYR A 23 -4.77 20.47 21.69
C TYR A 23 -5.12 21.60 20.69
N GLU A 24 -5.56 22.77 21.19
CA GLU A 24 -5.94 23.90 20.32
C GLU A 24 -4.76 24.47 19.52
N LYS A 25 -3.51 24.34 20.00
CA LYS A 25 -2.29 24.72 19.27
C LYS A 25 -2.09 23.99 17.92
N ARG A 26 -2.86 22.92 17.66
CA ARG A 26 -2.83 22.18 16.40
C ARG A 26 -3.53 22.92 15.24
N PHE A 27 -4.29 23.97 15.53
CA PHE A 27 -5.10 24.68 14.54
C PHE A 27 -4.66 26.16 14.41
N PRO A 28 -4.83 26.78 13.23
CA PRO A 28 -5.38 26.21 12.00
C PRO A 28 -4.38 25.35 11.23
N THR A 29 -3.10 25.35 11.59
CA THR A 29 -2.05 24.50 10.97
C THR A 29 -1.20 23.88 12.07
N CYS A 30 -0.55 22.74 11.78
CA CYS A 30 0.27 22.03 12.75
C CYS A 30 1.60 21.59 12.11
N PRO A 31 2.71 22.30 12.36
CA PRO A 31 4.02 21.97 11.78
C PRO A 31 4.51 20.54 12.12
N GLN A 32 4.10 20.02 13.29
CA GLN A 32 4.43 18.66 13.73
C GLN A 32 3.70 17.56 12.93
N ILE A 33 2.69 17.94 12.15
CA ILE A 33 1.93 17.06 11.25
C ILE A 33 2.06 17.62 9.82
N PRO A 34 3.17 17.35 9.11
CA PRO A 34 3.44 17.93 7.78
C PRO A 34 2.38 17.61 6.72
N VAL A 35 1.61 16.54 6.91
CA VAL A 35 0.49 16.16 6.05
C VAL A 35 -0.75 17.03 6.28
N PHE A 36 -0.88 17.67 7.43
CA PHE A 36 -2.00 18.55 7.75
C PHE A 36 -1.73 19.94 7.18
N LEU A 37 -2.45 20.28 6.11
CA LEU A 37 -2.26 21.54 5.38
C LEU A 37 -2.97 22.70 6.06
N GLY A 38 -4.05 22.40 6.75
CA GLY A 38 -4.73 23.33 7.63
C GLY A 38 -6.21 23.01 7.79
N SER A 39 -6.86 23.76 8.67
CA SER A 39 -8.30 23.70 8.91
C SER A 39 -8.99 25.03 8.71
N GLU A 40 -10.24 24.97 8.26
CA GLU A 40 -11.15 26.09 8.13
C GLU A 40 -12.38 25.83 9.01
N VAL A 41 -12.81 26.81 9.81
CA VAL A 41 -14.01 26.66 10.66
C VAL A 41 -15.26 26.78 9.79
N LEU A 42 -16.09 25.74 9.78
CA LEU A 42 -17.37 25.71 9.07
C LEU A 42 -18.49 26.27 9.93
N HIS A 43 -18.48 25.90 11.22
CA HIS A 43 -19.49 26.32 12.18
C HIS A 43 -18.87 26.44 13.58
N GLU A 44 -19.27 27.45 14.33
CA GLU A 44 -18.85 27.66 15.72
C GLU A 44 -20.03 28.18 16.54
N SER A 45 -20.25 27.58 17.71
CA SER A 45 -21.27 28.04 18.65
C SER A 45 -20.84 27.83 20.09
N ARG A 46 -21.35 28.66 20.99
CA ARG A 46 -21.13 28.57 22.44
C ARG A 46 -22.46 28.57 23.17
N SER A 47 -22.56 27.81 24.26
CA SER A 47 -23.73 27.85 25.15
C SER A 47 -23.84 29.22 25.82
N ALA A 48 -25.05 29.58 26.27
CA ALA A 48 -25.32 30.87 26.90
C ALA A 48 -24.50 31.12 28.18
N ASP A 49 -24.18 30.05 28.93
CA ASP A 49 -23.31 30.09 30.11
C ASP A 49 -21.82 30.01 29.77
N GLY A 50 -21.46 29.83 28.49
CA GLY A 50 -20.08 29.67 28.02
C GLY A 50 -19.42 28.34 28.40
N ALA A 51 -20.15 27.40 29.01
CA ALA A 51 -19.61 26.11 29.44
C ALA A 51 -19.31 25.17 28.26
N VAL A 52 -20.09 25.23 27.19
CA VAL A 52 -19.97 24.35 26.02
C VAL A 52 -19.57 25.16 24.80
N HIS A 53 -18.54 24.68 24.10
CA HIS A 53 -18.04 25.24 22.86
C HIS A 53 -18.03 24.16 21.78
N VAL A 54 -18.83 24.37 20.73
CA VAL A 54 -18.91 23.47 19.59
C VAL A 54 -18.22 24.11 18.41
N VAL A 55 -17.25 23.41 17.81
CA VAL A 55 -16.55 23.88 16.61
C VAL A 55 -16.51 22.77 15.58
N GLU A 56 -17.05 23.03 14.41
CA GLU A 56 -16.97 22.17 13.23
C GLU A 56 -15.97 22.76 12.24
N ARG A 57 -15.00 21.96 11.81
CA ARG A 57 -13.87 22.37 10.98
C ARG A 57 -13.73 21.45 9.77
N SER A 58 -13.45 22.03 8.61
CA SER A 58 -12.97 21.32 7.44
C SER A 58 -11.44 21.26 7.50
N CYS A 59 -10.89 20.06 7.63
CA CYS A 59 -9.46 19.78 7.74
C CYS A 59 -8.93 19.23 6.42
N ARG A 60 -7.94 19.91 5.83
CA ARG A 60 -7.29 19.48 4.57
C ARG A 60 -6.00 18.73 4.88
N LEU A 61 -5.92 17.50 4.40
CA LEU A 61 -4.75 16.64 4.52
C LEU A 61 -4.16 16.38 3.14
N ARG A 62 -2.84 16.47 3.02
CA ARG A 62 -2.11 16.07 1.82
C ARG A 62 -2.11 14.55 1.74
N VAL A 63 -2.56 14.03 0.60
CA VAL A 63 -2.50 12.59 0.32
C VAL A 63 -1.03 12.19 0.17
N GLU A 64 -0.45 11.51 1.16
CA GLU A 64 0.82 10.80 1.02
C GLU A 64 0.58 9.43 0.38
N ALA A 65 0.16 9.45 -0.88
CA ALA A 65 0.07 8.26 -1.71
C ALA A 65 0.93 8.46 -2.97
N PRO A 66 1.45 7.38 -3.59
CA PRO A 66 2.07 7.45 -4.90
C PRO A 66 1.22 8.31 -5.84
N ARG A 67 1.85 9.12 -6.71
CA ARG A 67 1.16 10.11 -7.58
C ARG A 67 -0.04 9.54 -8.35
N LEU A 68 -0.05 8.23 -8.55
CA LEU A 68 -1.14 7.51 -9.17
C LEU A 68 -2.39 7.38 -8.27
N LEU A 69 -2.26 7.08 -6.97
CA LEU A 69 -3.39 7.10 -6.01
C LEU A 69 -4.03 8.48 -5.89
N ARG A 70 -3.25 9.56 -6.00
CA ARG A 70 -3.79 10.93 -6.14
C ARG A 70 -4.63 11.10 -7.41
N LYS A 71 -4.20 10.51 -8.53
CA LYS A 71 -4.93 10.55 -9.81
C LYS A 71 -6.17 9.63 -9.83
N ILE A 72 -6.11 8.46 -9.22
CA ILE A 72 -7.23 7.49 -9.11
C ILE A 72 -8.33 8.00 -8.18
N ALA A 73 -7.93 8.68 -7.10
CA ALA A 73 -8.83 9.36 -6.19
C ALA A 73 -9.37 10.68 -6.77
N GLY A 74 -8.74 11.19 -7.83
CA GLY A 74 -9.07 12.50 -8.41
C GLY A 74 -8.80 13.67 -7.47
N VAL A 75 -8.04 13.46 -6.37
CA VAL A 75 -7.85 14.47 -5.34
C VAL A 75 -6.41 14.57 -4.84
N GLU A 76 -5.88 15.79 -4.88
CA GLU A 76 -4.57 16.13 -4.30
C GLU A 76 -4.60 16.20 -2.77
N HIS A 77 -5.79 16.41 -2.21
CA HIS A 77 -6.06 16.62 -0.80
C HIS A 77 -7.27 15.80 -0.37
N VAL A 78 -7.21 15.17 0.80
CA VAL A 78 -8.40 14.60 1.44
C VAL A 78 -8.95 15.64 2.40
N VAL A 79 -10.24 15.92 2.29
CA VAL A 79 -10.97 16.77 3.23
C VAL A 79 -11.68 15.89 4.24
N PHE A 80 -11.46 16.18 5.52
CA PHE A 80 -12.19 15.62 6.64
C PHE A 80 -12.99 16.71 7.33
N VAL A 81 -14.24 16.44 7.65
CA VAL A 81 -15.03 17.31 8.52
C VAL A 81 -14.90 16.79 9.94
N GLN A 82 -14.50 17.68 10.84
CA GLN A 82 -14.25 17.38 12.25
C GLN A 82 -15.14 18.28 13.12
N ARG A 83 -15.98 17.68 13.96
CA ARG A 83 -16.82 18.34 14.95
C ARG A 83 -16.26 18.12 16.35
N ASN A 84 -15.92 19.19 17.04
CA ASN A 84 -15.45 19.18 18.41
C ASN A 84 -16.55 19.75 19.32
N VAL A 85 -16.86 19.05 20.41
CA VAL A 85 -17.74 19.51 21.48
C VAL A 85 -16.92 19.55 22.76
N LEU A 86 -16.44 20.73 23.12
CA LEU A 86 -15.70 20.98 24.35
C LEU A 86 -16.68 21.42 25.44
N ASN A 87 -16.76 20.68 26.53
CA ASN A 87 -17.57 21.01 27.69
C ASN A 87 -16.63 21.25 28.89
N TRP A 88 -16.47 22.52 29.25
CA TRP A 88 -15.62 22.94 30.35
C TRP A 88 -16.19 22.61 31.73
N LYS A 89 -17.52 22.50 31.85
CA LYS A 89 -18.19 22.13 33.09
C LYS A 89 -17.99 20.66 33.41
N GLU A 90 -18.22 19.79 32.43
CA GLU A 90 -18.04 18.34 32.57
C GLU A 90 -16.58 17.89 32.34
N ARG A 91 -15.69 18.83 31.95
CA ARG A 91 -14.28 18.57 31.62
C ARG A 91 -14.13 17.43 30.60
N THR A 92 -14.87 17.57 29.51
CA THR A 92 -14.87 16.60 28.40
C THR A 92 -14.67 17.29 27.05
N LEU A 93 -13.96 16.63 26.15
CA LEU A 93 -13.89 17.01 24.74
C LEU A 93 -14.26 15.80 23.90
N LEU A 94 -15.36 15.89 23.16
CA LEU A 94 -15.77 14.88 22.19
C LEU A 94 -15.42 15.37 20.79
N ILE A 95 -14.81 14.50 19.99
CA ILE A 95 -14.38 14.78 18.63
C ILE A 95 -14.97 13.72 17.72
N GLU A 96 -15.72 14.15 16.72
CA GLU A 96 -16.25 13.29 15.67
C GLU A 96 -15.66 13.77 14.34
N ALA A 97 -14.99 12.90 13.60
CA ALA A 97 -14.43 13.22 12.30
C ALA A 97 -14.88 12.21 11.24
N HIS A 98 -15.11 12.69 10.02
CA HIS A 98 -15.38 11.84 8.86
C HIS A 98 -14.77 12.42 7.59
N ASN A 99 -14.43 11.56 6.64
CA ASN A 99 -13.96 12.03 5.34
C ASN A 99 -15.15 12.49 4.49
N GLU A 100 -15.00 13.65 3.86
CA GLU A 100 -15.93 14.15 2.84
C GLU A 100 -15.46 13.71 1.45
N THR A 101 -14.15 13.86 1.21
CA THR A 101 -13.51 13.38 -0.02
C THR A 101 -13.41 11.85 -0.02
N LEU A 102 -13.70 11.20 -1.16
CA LEU A 102 -13.72 9.74 -1.34
C LEU A 102 -14.81 8.98 -0.57
N ALA A 103 -15.78 9.66 0.04
CA ALA A 103 -16.87 9.05 0.82
C ALA A 103 -17.72 8.03 0.03
N SER A 104 -17.70 8.08 -1.31
CA SER A 104 -18.36 7.09 -2.17
C SER A 104 -17.66 5.72 -2.18
N ARG A 105 -16.36 5.66 -1.89
CA ARG A 105 -15.53 4.45 -1.98
C ARG A 105 -15.04 3.96 -0.62
N VAL A 106 -14.58 4.89 0.21
CA VAL A 106 -14.04 4.63 1.54
C VAL A 106 -14.69 5.62 2.50
N VAL A 107 -15.33 5.10 3.55
CA VAL A 107 -15.89 5.92 4.63
C VAL A 107 -15.04 5.67 5.88
N VAL A 108 -14.33 6.69 6.31
CA VAL A 108 -13.61 6.77 7.57
C VAL A 108 -14.47 7.59 8.53
N LYS A 109 -14.77 7.03 9.69
CA LYS A 109 -15.31 7.78 10.83
C LYS A 109 -14.38 7.60 12.00
N GLU A 110 -14.12 8.66 12.74
CA GLU A 110 -13.24 8.67 13.88
C GLU A 110 -13.93 9.38 15.03
N ASN A 111 -13.97 8.74 16.20
CA ASN A 111 -14.51 9.31 17.42
C ASN A 111 -13.42 9.31 18.48
N CYS A 112 -13.08 10.49 18.99
CA CYS A 112 -12.17 10.63 20.12
C CYS A 112 -12.86 11.29 21.29
N SER A 113 -12.42 10.94 22.51
CA SER A 113 -12.82 11.61 23.73
C SER A 113 -11.59 11.93 24.59
N TYR A 114 -11.57 13.14 25.14
CA TYR A 114 -10.73 13.46 26.29
C TYR A 114 -11.63 13.62 27.50
N THR A 115 -11.26 12.99 28.61
CA THR A 115 -11.99 13.02 29.87
C THR A 115 -11.02 13.11 31.04
N VAL A 116 -11.50 13.53 32.21
CA VAL A 116 -10.71 13.48 33.43
C VAL A 116 -10.51 12.04 33.87
N HIS A 117 -9.31 11.69 34.33
CA HIS A 117 -9.03 10.34 34.82
C HIS A 117 -9.88 10.02 36.06
N PRO A 118 -10.57 8.87 36.11
CA PRO A 118 -11.56 8.56 37.16
C PRO A 118 -10.96 8.53 38.58
N GLU A 119 -9.68 8.16 38.68
CA GLU A 119 -8.96 8.07 39.97
C GLU A 119 -8.07 9.29 40.27
N ASN A 120 -7.87 10.21 39.31
CA ASN A 120 -6.96 11.34 39.47
C ASN A 120 -7.42 12.55 38.66
N GLU A 121 -7.97 13.56 39.35
CA GLU A 121 -8.52 14.75 38.70
C GLU A 121 -7.51 15.63 37.95
N GLU A 122 -6.22 15.42 38.21
CA GLU A 122 -5.11 16.13 37.59
C GLU A 122 -4.54 15.39 36.37
N TRP A 123 -5.13 14.25 35.99
CA TRP A 123 -4.77 13.50 34.79
C TRP A 123 -5.91 13.50 33.78
N THR A 124 -5.55 13.37 32.51
CA THR A 124 -6.49 13.36 31.39
C THR A 124 -6.42 12.03 30.66
N CYS A 125 -7.56 11.34 30.57
CA CYS A 125 -7.75 10.18 29.73
C CYS A 125 -8.02 10.60 28.29
N PHE A 126 -7.50 9.84 27.34
CA PHE A 126 -7.83 9.94 25.94
C PHE A 126 -8.21 8.58 25.40
N GLU A 127 -9.39 8.52 24.79
CA GLU A 127 -9.88 7.35 24.09
C GLU A 127 -10.15 7.71 22.64
N GLN A 128 -9.90 6.77 21.75
CA GLN A 128 -10.11 6.96 20.32
C GLN A 128 -10.57 5.66 19.71
N SER A 129 -11.60 5.78 18.88
CA SER A 129 -12.13 4.72 18.03
C SER A 129 -12.24 5.23 16.60
N ALA A 130 -12.12 4.32 15.65
CA ALA A 130 -12.37 4.62 14.24
C ALA A 130 -13.13 3.47 13.61
N SER A 131 -13.93 3.79 12.60
CA SER A 131 -14.50 2.79 11.71
C SER A 131 -14.09 3.09 10.28
N LEU A 132 -13.69 2.04 9.57
CA LEU A 132 -13.37 2.07 8.15
C LEU A 132 -14.38 1.18 7.42
N ASP A 133 -15.11 1.76 6.48
CA ASP A 133 -16.00 1.03 5.58
C ASP A 133 -15.52 1.20 4.14
N ILE A 134 -14.97 0.12 3.58
CA ILE A 134 -14.58 0.05 2.17
C ILE A 134 -15.75 -0.54 1.41
N ARG A 135 -16.35 0.26 0.51
CA ARG A 135 -17.56 -0.12 -0.22
C ARG A 135 -17.24 -0.98 -1.45
N SER A 136 -16.25 -0.59 -2.25
CA SER A 136 -15.75 -1.36 -3.39
C SER A 136 -14.38 -0.86 -3.83
N PHE A 137 -13.37 -1.74 -3.83
CA PHE A 137 -12.02 -1.43 -4.31
C PHE A 137 -11.43 -2.63 -5.08
N PHE A 138 -12.10 -2.98 -6.19
CA PHE A 138 -11.69 -4.08 -7.08
C PHE A 138 -11.49 -5.42 -6.39
N GLY A 139 -12.11 -5.61 -5.22
CA GLY A 139 -11.94 -6.85 -4.49
C GLY A 139 -10.67 -7.00 -3.68
N PHE A 140 -9.92 -5.91 -3.49
CA PHE A 140 -8.72 -5.82 -2.65
C PHE A 140 -9.01 -5.13 -1.31
N GLU A 141 -10.26 -5.15 -0.85
CA GLU A 141 -10.69 -4.46 0.37
C GLU A 141 -9.84 -4.89 1.58
N SER A 142 -9.55 -6.19 1.74
CA SER A 142 -8.74 -6.71 2.85
C SER A 142 -7.29 -6.21 2.84
N ALA A 143 -6.72 -6.02 1.65
CA ALA A 143 -5.35 -5.53 1.51
C ALA A 143 -5.27 -4.02 1.75
N LEU A 144 -6.27 -3.27 1.27
CA LEU A 144 -6.42 -1.85 1.57
C LEU A 144 -6.73 -1.61 3.05
N GLU A 145 -7.51 -2.49 3.69
CA GLU A 145 -7.74 -2.52 5.15
C GLU A 145 -6.43 -2.68 5.91
N LYS A 146 -5.56 -3.63 5.53
CA LYS A 146 -4.24 -3.80 6.16
C LYS A 146 -3.38 -2.54 6.07
N ILE A 147 -3.31 -1.91 4.89
CA ILE A 147 -2.55 -0.66 4.68
C ILE A 147 -3.13 0.46 5.53
N ALA A 148 -4.45 0.65 5.50
CA ALA A 148 -5.15 1.64 6.31
C ALA A 148 -4.89 1.41 7.80
N MET A 149 -4.90 0.16 8.27
CA MET A 149 -4.61 -0.21 9.65
C MET A 149 -3.17 0.11 10.05
N LYS A 150 -2.20 -0.20 9.19
CA LYS A 150 -0.78 0.16 9.40
C LYS A 150 -0.60 1.67 9.52
N GLN A 151 -1.24 2.44 8.64
CA GLN A 151 -1.18 3.91 8.67
C GLN A 151 -1.91 4.49 9.89
N TYR A 152 -3.08 3.94 10.25
CA TYR A 152 -3.84 4.34 11.42
C TYR A 152 -3.03 4.13 12.72
N THR A 153 -2.37 2.98 12.84
CA THR A 153 -1.47 2.67 13.97
C THR A 153 -0.29 3.64 14.07
N ALA A 154 0.31 3.99 12.92
CA ALA A 154 1.39 4.97 12.85
C ALA A 154 0.90 6.38 13.26
N ASN A 155 -0.28 6.79 12.78
CA ASN A 155 -0.90 8.08 13.11
C ASN A 155 -1.22 8.19 14.61
N ILE A 156 -1.69 7.09 15.23
CA ILE A 156 -1.97 7.01 16.66
C ILE A 156 -0.72 7.34 17.48
N LYS A 157 0.45 6.77 17.16
CA LYS A 157 1.71 7.04 17.89
C LYS A 157 2.12 8.51 17.75
N ARG A 158 2.06 9.04 16.52
CA ARG A 158 2.41 10.43 16.22
C ARG A 158 1.50 11.44 16.92
N GLY A 159 0.21 11.15 17.06
CA GLY A 159 -0.74 12.03 17.76
C GLY A 159 -0.36 12.30 19.22
N LYS A 160 0.16 11.28 19.92
CA LYS A 160 0.65 11.42 21.31
C LYS A 160 1.86 12.36 21.37
N GLU A 161 2.83 12.14 20.48
CA GLU A 161 4.06 12.95 20.40
C GLU A 161 3.75 14.43 20.14
N VAL A 162 2.74 14.73 19.32
CA VAL A 162 2.30 16.10 19.02
C VAL A 162 1.73 16.80 20.25
N ILE A 163 0.84 16.12 21.01
CA ILE A 163 0.27 16.72 22.24
C ILE A 163 1.36 16.92 23.30
N GLU A 164 2.25 15.94 23.49
CA GLU A 164 3.38 16.06 24.42
C GLU A 164 4.34 17.19 24.03
N HIS A 165 4.56 17.42 22.73
CA HIS A 165 5.36 18.54 22.24
C HIS A 165 4.75 19.89 22.66
N TYR A 166 3.46 20.11 22.40
CA TYR A 166 2.81 21.37 22.75
C TYR A 166 2.62 21.55 24.26
N LEU A 167 2.46 20.47 25.02
CA LEU A 167 2.49 20.52 26.49
C LEU A 167 3.85 21.04 26.99
N LYS A 168 4.96 20.49 26.48
CA LYS A 168 6.31 20.96 26.82
C LYS A 168 6.54 22.42 26.40
N GLU A 169 6.03 22.80 25.23
CA GLU A 169 6.09 24.18 24.76
C GLU A 169 5.36 25.14 25.70
N LEU A 170 4.11 24.84 26.07
CA LEU A 170 3.32 25.66 27.00
C LEU A 170 4.00 25.82 28.36
N ILE A 171 4.54 24.73 28.91
CA ILE A 171 5.27 24.75 30.17
C ILE A 171 6.54 25.61 30.04
N SER A 172 7.29 25.49 28.94
CA SER A 172 8.47 26.32 28.70
C SER A 172 8.16 27.81 28.54
N GLN A 173 6.95 28.13 28.08
CA GLN A 173 6.42 29.49 27.97
C GLN A 173 5.84 30.03 29.31
N GLY A 174 5.93 29.25 30.40
CA GLY A 174 5.45 29.63 31.72
C GLY A 174 3.99 29.30 32.00
N THR A 175 3.30 28.59 31.10
CA THR A 175 1.93 28.12 31.31
C THR A 175 1.94 26.73 31.93
N SER A 176 2.05 26.66 33.26
CA SER A 176 2.02 25.38 34.00
C SER A 176 0.63 25.04 34.59
N HIS A 177 -0.29 26.01 34.64
CA HIS A 177 -1.63 25.85 35.20
C HIS A 177 -2.63 26.74 34.47
N ILE A 178 -3.82 26.21 34.18
CA ILE A 178 -4.94 26.92 33.58
C ILE A 178 -6.14 26.76 34.52
N PRO A 179 -6.79 27.86 34.95
CA PRO A 179 -7.90 27.78 35.91
C PRO A 179 -9.10 27.01 35.33
N ARG A 180 -9.78 26.25 36.20
CA ARG A 180 -11.02 25.55 35.87
C ARG A 180 -12.13 26.56 35.56
N TRP A 181 -13.07 26.16 34.70
CA TRP A 181 -14.22 27.00 34.37
C TRP A 181 -15.14 27.19 35.59
N THR A 182 -15.66 28.40 35.74
CA THR A 182 -16.65 28.77 36.75
C THR A 182 -17.80 29.52 36.08
N PRO A 183 -19.06 29.28 36.50
CA PRO A 183 -20.21 30.01 35.97
C PRO A 183 -20.08 31.52 36.27
N ALA A 184 -20.57 32.35 35.36
CA ALA A 184 -20.56 33.81 35.54
C ALA A 184 -21.33 34.22 36.81
N PRO A 185 -20.82 35.15 37.64
CA PRO A 185 -21.55 35.64 38.79
C PRO A 185 -22.83 36.37 38.36
N VAL A 186 -23.97 36.01 38.97
CA VAL A 186 -25.21 36.80 38.88
C VAL A 186 -25.00 38.11 39.64
N PRO A 187 -25.33 39.30 39.08
CA PRO A 187 -25.24 40.54 39.83
C PRO A 187 -26.27 40.53 40.96
N GLN A 188 -25.81 40.57 42.21
CA GLN A 188 -26.67 40.75 43.37
C GLN A 188 -26.31 42.09 44.01
N GLU A 189 -27.35 42.92 44.16
CA GLU A 189 -27.34 44.27 44.69
C GLU A 189 -26.82 44.37 46.14
N ASP A 190 -26.39 45.58 46.46
CA ASP A 190 -25.69 46.05 47.65
C ASP A 190 -26.27 45.63 49.01
N ALA A 191 -25.36 45.35 49.96
CA ALA A 191 -25.49 45.74 51.37
C ALA A 191 -24.11 45.76 52.08
N HIS A 192 -23.63 46.95 52.40
CA HIS A 192 -22.57 47.25 53.38
C HIS A 192 -23.06 47.08 54.84
N PRO A 193 -22.25 47.33 55.90
CA PRO A 193 -20.96 46.75 56.26
C PRO A 193 -20.88 46.42 57.79
N GLN A 194 -19.82 45.73 58.24
CA GLN A 194 -19.22 45.78 59.59
C GLN A 194 -18.11 44.71 59.61
N GLY A 195 -16.88 44.87 60.07
CA GLY A 195 -16.16 45.85 60.86
C GLY A 195 -14.94 45.10 61.43
N GLY A 196 -13.81 45.78 61.69
CA GLY A 196 -12.75 45.20 62.54
C GLY A 196 -11.33 45.30 61.98
N LEU A 197 -10.53 46.11 62.66
CA LEU A 197 -9.10 46.33 62.46
C LEU A 197 -8.24 45.08 62.73
N ARG A 198 -7.14 44.90 61.99
CA ARG A 198 -5.74 45.01 62.51
C ARG A 198 -4.69 44.56 61.47
N ASP A 199 -3.74 45.45 61.24
CA ASP A 199 -2.36 45.23 60.73
C ASP A 199 -1.47 44.73 61.91
N PRO A 200 -0.17 44.36 61.79
CA PRO A 200 0.70 44.34 60.61
C PRO A 200 1.68 43.13 60.51
N GLY A 201 2.44 43.09 59.42
CA GLY A 201 3.89 42.84 59.54
C GLY A 201 4.48 41.63 58.81
N SER A 202 4.91 41.88 57.57
CA SER A 202 6.27 41.62 57.03
C SER A 202 7.06 40.38 57.48
N LEU A 203 7.57 39.61 56.51
CA LEU A 203 8.98 39.65 56.10
C LEU A 203 9.22 38.71 54.91
N GLU A 204 9.71 39.27 53.81
CA GLU A 204 10.44 38.55 52.76
C GLU A 204 11.85 38.17 53.27
N VAL A 205 12.44 37.10 52.72
CA VAL A 205 13.67 37.18 51.90
C VAL A 205 14.08 35.78 51.40
N CYS A 206 14.60 35.81 50.18
CA CYS A 206 14.96 34.71 49.30
C CYS A 206 16.34 34.04 49.54
N ARG A 207 16.43 32.80 48.98
CA ARG A 207 17.56 32.22 48.17
C ARG A 207 18.78 31.60 48.93
N PRO A 208 19.68 30.86 48.24
CA PRO A 208 19.53 29.51 47.65
C PRO A 208 20.75 28.60 48.01
N GLY A 209 20.82 27.36 47.52
CA GLY A 209 22.02 26.53 47.69
C GLY A 209 22.07 25.31 46.77
N SER A 210 23.21 25.14 46.10
CA SER A 210 23.49 24.24 44.96
C SER A 210 24.45 23.10 45.36
N ALA A 211 24.66 22.19 44.39
CA ALA A 211 25.74 21.19 44.22
C ALA A 211 25.53 19.84 44.92
N GLY A 212 25.88 18.69 44.35
CA GLY A 212 26.57 18.33 43.10
C GLY A 212 26.79 16.81 43.12
N GLY A 213 27.03 16.17 41.97
CA GLY A 213 27.30 14.72 41.90
C GLY A 213 28.28 14.39 40.77
N PRO A 214 29.28 13.50 40.97
CA PRO A 214 30.30 13.22 39.98
C PRO A 214 29.97 12.03 39.06
N SER A 215 30.65 12.06 37.92
CA SER A 215 30.64 11.18 36.75
C SER A 215 31.20 9.77 36.98
N THR A 216 30.65 8.79 36.26
CA THR A 216 31.12 7.40 36.20
C THR A 216 31.92 7.14 34.92
N GLU A 217 33.08 6.49 35.07
CA GLU A 217 33.98 6.06 34.00
C GLU A 217 33.43 4.85 33.23
N THR A 218 33.63 4.84 31.92
CA THR A 218 33.33 3.74 30.99
C THR A 218 34.56 2.87 30.78
N VAL A 219 34.45 1.58 31.10
CA VAL A 219 35.42 0.54 30.74
C VAL A 219 35.03 -0.04 29.36
N GLY A 220 35.93 0.09 28.38
CA GLY A 220 35.77 -0.49 27.04
C GLY A 220 36.35 -1.90 26.96
N THR A 221 35.59 -2.84 26.40
CA THR A 221 36.01 -4.21 26.11
C THR A 221 36.50 -4.29 24.65
N GLU A 222 37.79 -4.56 24.44
CA GLU A 222 38.47 -4.64 23.13
C GLU A 222 38.19 -5.94 22.33
N GLY A 223 36.96 -6.47 22.33
CA GLY A 223 36.66 -7.78 21.74
C GLY A 223 35.85 -7.79 20.43
N ASP A 224 35.26 -6.67 20.02
CA ASP A 224 34.10 -6.69 19.11
C ASP A 224 34.28 -5.96 17.76
N LYS A 225 35.48 -5.47 17.45
CA LYS A 225 35.73 -4.80 16.15
C LYS A 225 35.77 -5.83 15.04
N LEU A 226 34.92 -5.65 14.04
CA LEU A 226 35.00 -6.41 12.79
C LEU A 226 36.31 -6.02 12.08
N ASP A 227 37.00 -6.98 11.48
CA ASP A 227 38.22 -6.70 10.71
C ASP A 227 37.89 -5.71 9.57
N THR A 228 38.67 -4.64 9.47
CA THR A 228 38.44 -3.56 8.50
C THR A 228 38.49 -4.10 7.06
N ASP A 229 39.37 -5.06 6.80
CA ASP A 229 39.50 -5.72 5.49
C ASP A 229 38.29 -6.61 5.18
N TYR A 230 37.66 -7.21 6.20
CA TYR A 230 36.42 -7.98 6.05
C TYR A 230 35.21 -7.08 5.79
N ILE A 231 35.10 -5.95 6.52
CA ILE A 231 34.04 -4.96 6.31
C ILE A 231 34.09 -4.47 4.86
N GLU A 232 35.24 -3.98 4.40
CA GLU A 232 35.37 -3.39 3.07
C GLU A 232 35.04 -4.41 1.96
N ARG A 233 35.50 -5.66 2.12
CA ARG A 233 35.34 -6.72 1.12
C ARG A 233 33.94 -7.34 1.08
N CYS A 234 33.29 -7.52 2.22
CA CYS A 234 32.04 -8.30 2.33
C CYS A 234 30.80 -7.44 2.68
N LEU A 235 30.98 -6.34 3.41
CA LEU A 235 29.89 -5.50 3.93
C LEU A 235 29.84 -4.11 3.25
N GLY A 236 30.93 -3.72 2.60
CA GLY A 236 31.14 -2.40 2.01
C GLY A 236 31.58 -1.37 3.04
N HIS A 237 31.30 -0.10 2.78
CA HIS A 237 31.66 0.97 3.70
C HIS A 237 30.56 1.15 4.76
N LEU A 238 30.94 1.06 6.04
CA LEU A 238 30.08 1.34 7.19
C LEU A 238 30.67 2.49 8.00
N THR A 239 29.82 3.42 8.45
CA THR A 239 30.23 4.41 9.45
C THR A 239 30.40 3.73 10.82
N PRO A 240 31.17 4.31 11.75
CA PRO A 240 31.32 3.74 13.10
C PRO A 240 29.98 3.50 13.82
N MET A 241 28.98 4.36 13.58
CA MET A 241 27.63 4.19 14.10
C MET A 241 26.95 2.96 13.49
N GLN A 242 27.05 2.77 12.18
CA GLN A 242 26.44 1.64 11.46
C GLN A 242 27.08 0.31 11.87
N GLU A 243 28.41 0.29 12.04
CA GLU A 243 29.15 -0.86 12.57
C GLU A 243 28.68 -1.20 13.99
N SER A 244 28.57 -0.19 14.86
CA SER A 244 28.06 -0.37 16.23
C SER A 244 26.64 -0.95 16.24
N CYS A 245 25.73 -0.44 15.39
CA CYS A 245 24.39 -1.00 15.26
C CYS A 245 24.40 -2.47 14.80
N LEU A 246 25.28 -2.83 13.85
CA LEU A 246 25.43 -4.21 13.38
C LEU A 246 25.91 -5.15 14.49
N ILE A 247 26.97 -4.75 15.22
CA ILE A 247 27.52 -5.53 16.33
C ILE A 247 26.46 -5.69 17.43
N GLN A 248 25.77 -4.62 17.80
CA GLN A 248 24.75 -4.65 18.85
C GLN A 248 23.56 -5.55 18.47
N LEU A 249 23.10 -5.47 17.22
CA LEU A 249 21.99 -6.31 16.75
C LEU A 249 22.41 -7.79 16.72
N ARG A 250 23.64 -8.09 16.33
CA ARG A 250 24.21 -9.43 16.35
C ARG A 250 24.31 -9.99 17.78
N HIS A 251 24.70 -9.16 18.75
CA HIS A 251 24.72 -9.54 20.16
C HIS A 251 23.31 -9.89 20.66
N TRP A 252 22.30 -9.06 20.35
CA TRP A 252 20.91 -9.36 20.71
C TRP A 252 20.43 -10.70 20.13
N LEU A 253 20.83 -11.01 18.89
CA LEU A 253 20.53 -12.30 18.25
C LEU A 253 21.20 -13.46 19.00
N GLN A 254 22.47 -13.30 19.39
CA GLN A 254 23.20 -14.33 20.15
C GLN A 254 22.52 -14.67 21.47
N GLU A 255 21.97 -13.67 22.17
CA GLU A 255 21.33 -13.86 23.48
C GLU A 255 19.94 -14.52 23.39
N THR A 256 19.17 -14.22 22.34
CA THR A 256 17.75 -14.59 22.28
C THR A 256 17.42 -15.64 21.22
N HIS A 257 18.21 -15.76 20.14
CA HIS A 257 17.94 -16.67 19.05
C HIS A 257 18.62 -18.03 19.27
N LYS A 258 17.82 -19.09 19.46
CA LYS A 258 18.30 -20.47 19.73
C LYS A 258 18.82 -21.24 18.51
N GLY A 259 18.99 -20.59 17.37
CA GLY A 259 19.42 -21.20 16.11
C GLY A 259 20.68 -20.56 15.53
N LYS A 260 21.11 -21.02 14.34
CA LYS A 260 22.25 -20.45 13.63
C LYS A 260 22.03 -18.95 13.40
N ILE A 261 23.00 -18.14 13.80
CA ILE A 261 22.95 -16.70 13.62
C ILE A 261 23.11 -16.39 12.13
N PRO A 262 22.27 -15.51 11.55
CA PRO A 262 22.43 -15.07 10.17
C PRO A 262 23.79 -14.42 9.96
N LYS A 263 24.32 -14.49 8.73
CA LYS A 263 25.56 -13.79 8.37
C LYS A 263 25.38 -12.28 8.48
N ASP A 264 26.48 -11.56 8.66
CA ASP A 264 26.47 -10.09 8.79
C ASP A 264 25.82 -9.41 7.57
N GLU A 265 26.03 -9.92 6.34
CA GLU A 265 25.37 -9.35 5.16
C GLU A 265 23.84 -9.46 5.25
N HIS A 266 23.34 -10.54 5.86
CA HIS A 266 21.91 -10.74 6.06
C HIS A 266 21.37 -9.75 7.09
N ILE A 267 22.02 -9.63 8.25
CA ILE A 267 21.62 -8.70 9.33
C ILE A 267 21.63 -7.25 8.83
N LEU A 268 22.67 -6.87 8.08
CA LEU A 268 22.88 -5.53 7.57
C LEU A 268 21.76 -5.07 6.62
N ARG A 269 21.14 -5.98 5.86
CA ARG A 269 19.99 -5.64 5.01
C ARG A 269 18.78 -5.17 5.81
N PHE A 270 18.51 -5.80 6.96
CA PHE A 270 17.42 -5.40 7.86
C PHE A 270 17.70 -4.07 8.55
N LEU A 271 18.97 -3.82 8.92
CA LEU A 271 19.39 -2.52 9.43
C LEU A 271 19.20 -1.43 8.37
N ARG A 272 19.69 -1.63 7.15
CA ARG A 272 19.54 -0.67 6.04
C ARG A 272 18.07 -0.39 5.73
N ALA A 273 17.21 -1.41 5.69
CA ALA A 273 15.78 -1.25 5.44
C ALA A 273 15.01 -0.52 6.53
N ARG A 274 15.63 -0.25 7.68
CA ARG A 274 15.06 0.52 8.80
C ARG A 274 15.93 1.71 9.18
N ASP A 275 16.73 2.21 8.25
CA ASP A 275 17.61 3.39 8.44
C ASP A 275 18.50 3.26 9.69
N PHE A 276 18.98 2.04 9.96
CA PHE A 276 19.76 1.67 11.15
C PHE A 276 19.04 1.91 12.49
N HIS A 277 17.71 2.03 12.50
CA HIS A 277 16.92 2.04 13.73
C HIS A 277 16.88 0.63 14.34
N LEU A 278 17.74 0.41 15.33
CA LEU A 278 18.05 -0.91 15.90
C LEU A 278 16.81 -1.73 16.29
N GLU A 279 15.89 -1.17 17.08
CA GLU A 279 14.69 -1.88 17.54
C GLU A 279 13.76 -2.30 16.39
N ARG A 280 13.59 -1.44 15.37
CA ARG A 280 12.72 -1.76 14.22
C ARG A 280 13.36 -2.81 13.32
N ALA A 281 14.68 -2.74 13.16
CA ALA A 281 15.45 -3.76 12.43
C ALA A 281 15.39 -5.11 13.16
N TRP A 282 15.51 -5.10 14.49
CA TRP A 282 15.34 -6.26 15.35
C TRP A 282 13.98 -6.93 15.18
N GLU A 283 12.90 -6.16 15.29
CA GLU A 283 11.53 -6.66 15.13
C GLU A 283 11.32 -7.30 13.75
N MET A 284 11.72 -6.60 12.68
CA MET A 284 11.58 -7.10 11.31
C MET A 284 12.40 -8.38 11.08
N LEU A 285 13.65 -8.41 11.58
CA LEU A 285 14.51 -9.57 11.45
C LEU A 285 13.95 -10.78 12.21
N CYS A 286 13.49 -10.60 13.44
CA CYS A 286 12.87 -11.68 14.22
C CYS A 286 11.61 -12.26 13.55
N GLN A 287 10.77 -11.39 12.97
CA GLN A 287 9.60 -11.81 12.19
C GLN A 287 10.02 -12.63 10.98
N SER A 288 11.01 -12.16 10.22
CA SER A 288 11.51 -12.88 9.04
C SER A 288 12.16 -14.22 9.41
N LEU A 289 12.97 -14.30 10.47
CA LEU A 289 13.57 -15.57 10.92
C LEU A 289 12.51 -16.59 11.35
N SER A 290 11.47 -16.13 12.05
CA SER A 290 10.34 -16.98 12.44
C SER A 290 9.58 -17.49 11.21
N TRP A 291 9.32 -16.60 10.25
CA TRP A 291 8.66 -16.96 8.99
C TRP A 291 9.49 -17.94 8.14
N ARG A 292 10.80 -17.70 8.00
CA ARG A 292 11.73 -18.58 7.27
C ARG A 292 11.75 -19.98 7.87
N LYS A 293 11.76 -20.09 9.20
CA LYS A 293 11.68 -21.37 9.90
C LYS A 293 10.35 -22.09 9.62
N GLN A 294 9.23 -21.37 9.72
CA GLN A 294 7.90 -21.93 9.48
C GLN A 294 7.74 -22.47 8.05
N HIS A 295 8.31 -21.77 7.06
CA HIS A 295 8.18 -22.13 5.64
C HIS A 295 9.40 -22.89 5.09
N GLN A 296 10.35 -23.29 5.95
CA GLN A 296 11.55 -24.05 5.60
C GLN A 296 12.38 -23.42 4.46
N VAL A 297 12.44 -22.09 4.40
CA VAL A 297 13.02 -21.34 3.27
C VAL A 297 14.51 -21.61 3.10
N ASP A 298 15.24 -21.78 4.20
CA ASP A 298 16.69 -22.06 4.18
C ASP A 298 17.03 -23.40 3.48
N LEU A 299 16.06 -24.31 3.37
CA LEU A 299 16.20 -25.60 2.70
C LEU A 299 15.63 -25.59 1.27
N LEU A 300 14.95 -24.51 0.86
CA LEU A 300 14.16 -24.45 -0.38
C LEU A 300 14.96 -24.84 -1.62
N LEU A 301 16.18 -24.31 -1.78
CA LEU A 301 17.04 -24.64 -2.94
C LEU A 301 17.52 -26.09 -2.94
N GLN A 302 17.41 -26.81 -1.83
CA GLN A 302 17.79 -28.23 -1.70
C GLN A 302 16.58 -29.15 -1.84
N THR A 303 15.43 -28.77 -1.27
CA THR A 303 14.25 -29.62 -1.16
C THR A 303 13.22 -29.40 -2.26
N TRP A 304 13.29 -28.26 -2.97
CA TRP A 304 12.31 -27.92 -4.00
C TRP A 304 12.97 -27.72 -5.37
N ARG A 305 12.24 -28.12 -6.42
CA ARG A 305 12.60 -27.92 -7.82
C ARG A 305 11.37 -27.42 -8.56
N PRO A 306 11.53 -26.45 -9.49
CA PRO A 306 10.41 -25.98 -10.29
C PRO A 306 9.86 -27.14 -11.14
N PRO A 307 8.54 -27.37 -11.14
CA PRO A 307 7.90 -28.32 -12.04
C PRO A 307 8.27 -28.05 -13.50
N ALA A 308 8.29 -29.08 -14.34
CA ALA A 308 8.62 -28.95 -15.77
C ALA A 308 7.77 -27.88 -16.46
N LEU A 309 6.49 -27.79 -16.09
CA LEU A 309 5.57 -26.76 -16.56
C LEU A 309 6.08 -25.34 -16.30
N LEU A 310 6.62 -25.05 -15.12
CA LEU A 310 7.20 -23.73 -14.86
C LEU A 310 8.47 -23.51 -15.68
N GLN A 311 9.29 -24.54 -15.90
CA GLN A 311 10.49 -24.41 -16.72
C GLN A 311 10.18 -24.08 -18.19
N GLU A 312 9.01 -24.50 -18.67
CA GLU A 312 8.56 -24.28 -20.06
C GLU A 312 7.72 -23.00 -20.23
N PHE A 313 6.77 -22.75 -19.33
CA PHE A 313 5.77 -21.68 -19.50
C PHE A 313 5.99 -20.46 -18.59
N TYR A 314 6.83 -20.54 -17.57
CA TYR A 314 7.16 -19.37 -16.75
C TYR A 314 8.20 -18.51 -17.49
N ALA A 315 7.78 -17.35 -17.97
CA ALA A 315 8.58 -16.47 -18.83
C ALA A 315 9.64 -15.66 -18.04
N GLY A 316 10.46 -16.33 -17.23
CA GLY A 316 11.46 -15.69 -16.38
C GLY A 316 12.68 -16.56 -16.14
N GLY A 317 13.83 -15.92 -15.95
CA GLY A 317 15.08 -16.65 -15.76
C GLY A 317 16.26 -15.76 -15.44
N TRP A 318 17.31 -16.39 -14.92
CA TRP A 318 18.59 -15.74 -14.70
C TRP A 318 19.36 -15.63 -16.02
N HIS A 319 19.89 -14.43 -16.25
CA HIS A 319 20.77 -14.10 -17.37
C HIS A 319 22.19 -13.86 -16.83
N TYR A 320 22.97 -13.01 -17.50
CA TYR A 320 24.31 -12.58 -17.08
C TYR A 320 24.26 -11.65 -15.86
N GLN A 321 25.01 -10.55 -15.91
CA GLN A 321 25.18 -9.60 -14.84
C GLN A 321 25.07 -8.18 -15.40
N ASP A 322 24.70 -7.23 -14.55
CA ASP A 322 24.76 -5.82 -14.88
C ASP A 322 26.22 -5.30 -14.78
N ILE A 323 26.47 -4.07 -15.23
CA ILE A 323 27.82 -3.46 -15.19
C ILE A 323 28.39 -3.28 -13.77
N ASP A 324 27.51 -3.32 -12.76
CA ASP A 324 27.88 -3.24 -11.36
C ASP A 324 28.21 -4.65 -10.79
N GLY A 325 28.14 -5.71 -11.61
CA GLY A 325 28.36 -7.10 -11.22
C GLY A 325 27.18 -7.72 -10.47
N ARG A 326 26.00 -7.11 -10.51
CA ARG A 326 24.78 -7.69 -9.93
C ARG A 326 24.22 -8.76 -10.86
N PRO A 327 23.81 -9.92 -10.33
CA PRO A 327 23.09 -10.92 -11.14
C PRO A 327 21.86 -10.31 -11.81
N LEU A 328 21.66 -10.59 -13.10
CA LEU A 328 20.53 -10.09 -13.88
C LEU A 328 19.44 -11.17 -13.97
N TYR A 329 18.25 -10.87 -13.49
CA TYR A 329 17.03 -11.67 -13.71
C TYR A 329 16.16 -10.98 -14.75
N ILE A 330 15.67 -11.72 -15.75
CA ILE A 330 14.75 -11.20 -16.76
C ILE A 330 13.38 -11.85 -16.56
N LEU A 331 12.32 -11.05 -16.63
CA LEU A 331 10.92 -11.48 -16.57
C LEU A 331 10.14 -10.86 -17.73
N ARG A 332 9.67 -11.68 -18.68
CA ARG A 332 8.81 -11.28 -19.79
C ARG A 332 7.34 -11.33 -19.38
N LEU A 333 6.97 -10.49 -18.43
CA LEU A 333 5.65 -10.49 -17.77
C LEU A 333 4.50 -10.42 -18.78
N GLY A 334 4.63 -9.60 -19.83
CA GLY A 334 3.55 -9.46 -20.81
C GLY A 334 3.29 -10.71 -21.66
N HIS A 335 4.20 -11.68 -21.68
CA HIS A 335 4.05 -12.96 -22.38
C HIS A 335 3.58 -14.11 -21.47
N MET A 336 3.48 -13.86 -20.16
CA MET A 336 3.13 -14.88 -19.18
C MET A 336 1.62 -15.13 -19.14
N ASP A 337 1.21 -16.38 -19.31
CA ASP A 337 -0.17 -16.82 -19.08
C ASP A 337 -0.42 -17.02 -17.59
N THR A 338 -0.64 -15.91 -16.87
CA THR A 338 -0.81 -15.92 -15.41
C THR A 338 -2.01 -16.75 -14.96
N LYS A 339 -3.12 -16.74 -15.72
CA LYS A 339 -4.31 -17.54 -15.41
C LYS A 339 -4.06 -19.03 -15.65
N GLY A 340 -3.43 -19.39 -16.77
CA GLY A 340 -3.08 -20.77 -17.06
C GLY A 340 -2.08 -21.37 -16.07
N LEU A 341 -1.01 -20.63 -15.73
CA LEU A 341 -0.05 -21.03 -14.70
C LEU A 341 -0.75 -21.23 -13.34
N MET A 342 -1.62 -20.30 -12.96
CA MET A 342 -2.38 -20.41 -11.72
C MET A 342 -3.29 -21.65 -11.72
N LYS A 343 -4.00 -21.93 -12.81
CA LYS A 343 -4.85 -23.13 -12.94
C LYS A 343 -4.05 -24.44 -12.99
N ALA A 344 -2.80 -24.39 -13.42
CA ALA A 344 -1.97 -25.59 -13.61
C ALA A 344 -1.09 -25.95 -12.41
N VAL A 345 -0.64 -24.97 -11.61
CA VAL A 345 0.22 -25.24 -10.45
C VAL A 345 -0.27 -24.60 -9.15
N GLY A 346 -1.20 -23.66 -9.23
CA GLY A 346 -1.72 -22.95 -8.07
C GLY A 346 -0.80 -21.89 -7.46
N GLU A 347 -1.35 -21.17 -6.48
CA GLU A 347 -0.73 -19.98 -5.92
C GLU A 347 0.54 -20.29 -5.10
N GLU A 348 0.50 -21.35 -4.30
CA GLU A 348 1.62 -21.74 -3.42
C GLU A 348 2.86 -22.17 -4.21
N VAL A 349 2.68 -22.92 -5.32
CA VAL A 349 3.81 -23.35 -6.15
C VAL A 349 4.45 -22.15 -6.86
N LEU A 350 3.64 -21.18 -7.31
CA LEU A 350 4.16 -19.93 -7.87
C LEU A 350 4.89 -19.11 -6.80
N LEU A 351 4.37 -19.04 -5.57
CA LEU A 351 5.03 -18.38 -4.46
C LEU A 351 6.37 -19.07 -4.14
N GLN A 352 6.41 -20.40 -4.04
CA GLN A 352 7.64 -21.16 -3.87
C GLN A 352 8.64 -20.90 -4.99
N HIS A 353 8.18 -20.78 -6.25
CA HIS A 353 9.04 -20.42 -7.36
C HIS A 353 9.66 -19.02 -7.17
N VAL A 354 8.86 -18.01 -6.84
CA VAL A 354 9.36 -16.65 -6.55
C VAL A 354 10.35 -16.64 -5.39
N LEU A 355 10.08 -17.40 -4.33
CA LEU A 355 11.02 -17.55 -3.20
C LEU A 355 12.32 -18.22 -3.64
N SER A 356 12.24 -19.25 -4.49
CA SER A 356 13.42 -19.94 -5.02
C SER A 356 14.29 -19.02 -5.87
N VAL A 357 13.66 -18.13 -6.66
CA VAL A 357 14.37 -17.09 -7.42
C VAL A 357 15.09 -16.15 -6.45
N ASN A 358 14.43 -15.66 -5.41
CA ASN A 358 15.07 -14.77 -4.44
C ASN A 358 16.26 -15.43 -3.72
N GLU A 359 16.12 -16.68 -3.26
CA GLU A 359 17.22 -17.43 -2.62
C GLU A 359 18.39 -17.68 -3.59
N GLU A 360 18.11 -18.04 -4.84
CA GLU A 360 19.13 -18.21 -5.87
C GLU A 360 19.83 -16.87 -6.19
N GLY A 361 19.09 -15.76 -6.20
CA GLY A 361 19.64 -14.42 -6.36
C GLY A 361 20.66 -14.07 -5.27
N GLN A 362 20.34 -14.40 -4.02
CA GLN A 362 21.26 -14.21 -2.89
C GLN A 362 22.53 -15.07 -3.05
N LYS A 363 22.37 -16.34 -3.44
CA LYS A 363 23.50 -17.25 -3.69
C LYS A 363 24.40 -16.75 -4.83
N ARG A 364 23.83 -16.21 -5.90
CA ARG A 364 24.58 -15.59 -7.01
C ARG A 364 25.31 -14.33 -6.58
N CYS A 365 24.69 -13.50 -5.75
CA CYS A 365 25.34 -12.34 -5.13
C CYS A 365 26.56 -12.75 -4.30
N GLU A 366 26.47 -13.82 -3.50
CA GLU A 366 27.63 -14.38 -2.77
C GLU A 366 28.73 -14.88 -3.72
N GLY A 367 28.35 -15.52 -4.83
CA GLY A 367 29.29 -15.96 -5.87
C GLY A 367 30.02 -14.79 -6.52
N ASN A 368 29.28 -13.76 -6.93
CA ASN A 368 29.82 -12.56 -7.55
C ASN A 368 30.71 -11.77 -6.57
N THR A 369 30.33 -11.69 -5.29
CA THR A 369 31.18 -11.07 -4.25
C THR A 369 32.57 -11.73 -4.18
N LYS A 370 32.61 -13.07 -4.24
CA LYS A 370 33.87 -13.82 -4.27
C LYS A 370 34.64 -13.59 -5.57
N GLN A 371 33.94 -13.57 -6.70
CA GLN A 371 34.55 -13.41 -8.02
C GLN A 371 35.15 -12.01 -8.23
N PHE A 372 34.44 -10.95 -7.87
CA PHE A 372 34.88 -9.57 -8.09
C PHE A 372 35.66 -8.98 -6.92
N GLY A 373 35.70 -9.66 -5.77
CA GLY A 373 36.42 -9.19 -4.58
C GLY A 373 35.84 -7.93 -3.96
N ARG A 374 34.57 -7.62 -4.24
CA ARG A 374 33.82 -6.46 -3.71
C ARG A 374 32.41 -6.89 -3.31
N PRO A 375 31.75 -6.21 -2.37
CA PRO A 375 30.43 -6.63 -1.88
C PRO A 375 29.36 -6.47 -2.96
N ILE A 376 28.78 -7.59 -3.37
CA ILE A 376 27.58 -7.67 -4.21
C ILE A 376 26.47 -8.27 -3.36
N SER A 377 25.51 -7.44 -2.93
CA SER A 377 24.43 -7.86 -2.03
C SER A 377 23.04 -7.73 -2.63
N SER A 378 22.96 -7.42 -3.93
CA SER A 378 21.69 -7.14 -4.61
C SER A 378 21.74 -7.59 -6.07
N TRP A 379 20.56 -7.87 -6.64
CA TRP A 379 20.38 -8.29 -8.02
C TRP A 379 19.57 -7.27 -8.82
N THR A 380 19.74 -7.28 -10.14
CA THR A 380 19.01 -6.43 -11.08
C THR A 380 17.90 -7.24 -11.73
N CYS A 381 16.69 -6.71 -11.75
CA CYS A 381 15.54 -7.33 -12.38
C CYS A 381 15.12 -6.51 -13.61
N LEU A 382 15.07 -7.14 -14.78
CA LEU A 382 14.55 -6.55 -16.01
C LEU A 382 13.18 -7.14 -16.29
N VAL A 383 12.15 -6.29 -16.30
CA VAL A 383 10.78 -6.67 -16.59
C VAL A 383 10.40 -6.13 -17.96
N ASP A 384 10.14 -7.05 -18.87
CA ASP A 384 9.60 -6.74 -20.18
C ASP A 384 8.07 -6.82 -20.16
N LEU A 385 7.42 -5.71 -20.51
CA LEU A 385 5.98 -5.56 -20.52
C LEU A 385 5.36 -5.60 -21.92
N GLU A 386 6.13 -5.90 -22.96
CA GLU A 386 5.52 -6.18 -24.27
C GLU A 386 4.52 -7.33 -24.16
N GLY A 387 3.32 -7.15 -24.72
CA GLY A 387 2.21 -8.09 -24.59
C GLY A 387 1.36 -7.92 -23.32
N LEU A 388 1.76 -7.07 -22.37
CA LEU A 388 0.92 -6.78 -21.19
C LEU A 388 -0.41 -6.18 -21.65
N SER A 389 -1.48 -6.90 -21.33
CA SER A 389 -2.87 -6.57 -21.64
C SER A 389 -3.76 -6.77 -20.42
N LEU A 390 -5.05 -6.47 -20.55
CA LEU A 390 -6.04 -6.59 -19.47
C LEU A 390 -6.19 -8.02 -18.92
N ARG A 391 -5.78 -9.05 -19.68
CA ARG A 391 -5.76 -10.45 -19.19
C ARG A 391 -4.94 -10.61 -17.90
N HIS A 392 -3.88 -9.81 -17.75
CA HIS A 392 -3.01 -9.85 -16.57
C HIS A 392 -3.60 -9.11 -15.37
N LEU A 393 -4.68 -8.33 -15.57
CA LEU A 393 -5.44 -7.70 -14.49
C LEU A 393 -6.52 -8.62 -13.90
N TRP A 394 -6.48 -9.90 -14.26
CA TRP A 394 -7.32 -10.93 -13.65
C TRP A 394 -7.20 -10.90 -12.12
N ARG A 395 -8.32 -10.68 -11.44
CA ARG A 395 -8.36 -10.38 -10.00
C ARG A 395 -7.63 -11.41 -9.12
N PRO A 396 -7.87 -12.74 -9.25
CA PRO A 396 -7.08 -13.74 -8.52
C PRO A 396 -5.58 -13.68 -8.83
N GLY A 397 -5.20 -13.48 -10.10
CA GLY A 397 -3.80 -13.34 -10.51
C GLY A 397 -3.13 -12.11 -9.89
N VAL A 398 -3.82 -10.97 -9.87
CA VAL A 398 -3.33 -9.75 -9.20
C VAL A 398 -3.24 -9.95 -7.69
N LYS A 399 -4.23 -10.61 -7.05
CA LYS A 399 -4.20 -10.92 -5.61
C LYS A 399 -2.97 -11.76 -5.26
N ALA A 400 -2.70 -12.80 -6.05
CA ALA A 400 -1.51 -13.63 -5.87
C ALA A 400 -0.22 -12.82 -6.04
N LEU A 401 -0.14 -11.95 -7.06
CA LEU A 401 1.00 -11.05 -7.27
C LEU A 401 1.22 -10.12 -6.07
N LEU A 402 0.16 -9.51 -5.53
CA LEU A 402 0.25 -8.64 -4.34
C LEU A 402 0.76 -9.40 -3.12
N ARG A 403 0.29 -10.63 -2.91
CA ARG A 403 0.80 -11.50 -1.83
C ARG A 403 2.27 -11.80 -2.02
N MET A 404 2.70 -12.15 -3.24
CA MET A 404 4.12 -12.39 -3.53
C MET A 404 4.97 -11.16 -3.27
N ILE A 405 4.51 -9.96 -3.65
CA ILE A 405 5.18 -8.68 -3.35
C ILE A 405 5.28 -8.45 -1.84
N GLU A 406 4.18 -8.63 -1.09
CA GLU A 406 4.15 -8.48 0.39
C GLU A 406 5.18 -9.42 1.05
N VAL A 407 5.18 -10.70 0.68
CA VAL A 407 6.13 -11.69 1.21
C VAL A 407 7.58 -11.30 0.88
N VAL A 408 7.86 -10.84 -0.34
CA VAL A 408 9.22 -10.45 -0.75
C VAL A 408 9.68 -9.18 -0.02
N GLU A 409 8.84 -8.16 0.09
CA GLU A 409 9.16 -6.91 0.81
C GLU A 409 9.41 -7.13 2.30
N ASP A 410 8.67 -8.04 2.93
CA ASP A 410 8.82 -8.33 4.37
C ASP A 410 10.05 -9.21 4.67
N ASN A 411 10.47 -10.09 3.75
CA ASN A 411 11.50 -11.11 4.02
C ASN A 411 12.81 -10.96 3.23
N TYR A 412 12.82 -10.15 2.18
CA TYR A 412 13.99 -9.91 1.34
C TYR A 412 14.33 -8.41 1.22
N PRO A 413 14.44 -7.68 2.34
CA PRO A 413 14.82 -6.28 2.31
C PRO A 413 16.18 -6.09 1.64
N GLU A 414 16.35 -4.95 0.95
CA GLU A 414 17.60 -4.56 0.27
C GLU A 414 18.22 -5.60 -0.68
N THR A 415 17.42 -6.52 -1.23
CA THR A 415 17.92 -7.50 -2.24
C THR A 415 17.79 -7.00 -3.67
N LEU A 416 16.76 -6.21 -3.98
CA LEU A 416 16.63 -5.57 -5.27
C LEU A 416 17.58 -4.37 -5.34
N GLY A 417 18.49 -4.39 -6.31
CA GLY A 417 19.39 -3.28 -6.60
C GLY A 417 18.79 -2.30 -7.60
N ARG A 418 18.18 -2.84 -8.67
CA ARG A 418 17.57 -2.06 -9.75
C ARG A 418 16.41 -2.84 -10.39
N LEU A 419 15.32 -2.15 -10.73
CA LEU A 419 14.24 -2.71 -11.55
C LEU A 419 14.13 -1.94 -12.86
N LEU A 420 14.44 -2.60 -13.98
CA LEU A 420 14.37 -2.04 -15.34
C LEU A 420 13.06 -2.50 -15.98
N ILE A 421 12.06 -1.63 -16.06
CA ILE A 421 10.78 -1.92 -16.72
C ILE A 421 10.83 -1.37 -18.14
N VAL A 422 10.77 -2.25 -19.15
CA VAL A 422 10.83 -1.87 -20.58
C VAL A 422 9.52 -2.15 -21.30
N ARG A 423 9.30 -1.40 -22.39
CA ARG A 423 8.15 -1.57 -23.30
C ARG A 423 6.80 -1.51 -22.59
N ALA A 424 6.68 -0.66 -21.55
CA ALA A 424 5.44 -0.48 -20.80
C ALA A 424 4.27 -0.01 -21.70
N PRO A 425 3.19 -0.80 -21.85
CA PRO A 425 2.06 -0.43 -22.69
C PRO A 425 1.05 0.45 -21.94
N ARG A 426 0.01 0.93 -22.64
CA ARG A 426 -1.02 1.83 -22.10
C ARG A 426 -1.80 1.28 -20.89
N VAL A 427 -1.83 -0.04 -20.71
CA VAL A 427 -2.46 -0.68 -19.55
C VAL A 427 -1.58 -0.64 -18.30
N PHE A 428 -0.26 -0.41 -18.43
CA PHE A 428 0.68 -0.43 -17.30
C PHE A 428 0.30 0.53 -16.16
N PRO A 429 -0.17 1.78 -16.38
CA PRO A 429 -0.63 2.64 -15.29
C PRO A 429 -1.73 1.98 -14.43
N VAL A 430 -2.62 1.21 -15.05
CA VAL A 430 -3.65 0.47 -14.30
C VAL A 430 -3.03 -0.62 -13.43
N LEU A 431 -2.06 -1.38 -13.95
CA LEU A 431 -1.34 -2.36 -13.13
C LEU A 431 -0.54 -1.68 -11.99
N TRP A 432 0.16 -0.58 -12.30
CA TRP A 432 0.94 0.20 -11.34
C TRP A 432 0.09 0.72 -10.17
N THR A 433 -1.15 1.13 -10.46
CA THR A 433 -2.14 1.53 -9.47
C THR A 433 -2.35 0.47 -8.40
N LEU A 434 -2.50 -0.77 -8.85
CA LEU A 434 -2.84 -1.90 -7.99
C LEU A 434 -1.64 -2.31 -7.13
N ILE A 435 -0.44 -2.34 -7.72
CA ILE A 435 0.77 -2.86 -7.05
C ILE A 435 1.54 -1.82 -6.24
N SER A 436 1.56 -0.55 -6.66
CA SER A 436 2.41 0.48 -6.04
C SER A 436 2.18 0.75 -4.55
N PRO A 437 0.98 0.58 -3.97
CA PRO A 437 0.77 0.75 -2.53
C PRO A 437 1.50 -0.29 -1.67
N PHE A 438 1.87 -1.43 -2.26
CA PHE A 438 2.56 -2.54 -1.59
C PHE A 438 4.08 -2.47 -1.75
N ILE A 439 4.58 -1.47 -2.48
CA ILE A 439 6.00 -1.28 -2.76
C ILE A 439 6.54 -0.17 -1.87
N ASN A 440 7.55 -0.50 -1.07
CA ASN A 440 8.18 0.46 -0.16
C ASN A 440 8.86 1.61 -0.93
N GLU A 441 8.97 2.81 -0.33
CA GLU A 441 9.59 4.01 -0.97
C GLU A 441 10.98 3.67 -1.53
N ASN A 442 11.83 3.00 -0.73
CA ASN A 442 13.18 2.66 -1.12
C ASN A 442 13.23 1.72 -2.34
N THR A 443 12.36 0.70 -2.37
CA THR A 443 12.22 -0.19 -3.52
C THR A 443 11.78 0.59 -4.76
N ARG A 444 10.79 1.47 -4.61
CA ARG A 444 10.25 2.30 -5.70
C ARG A 444 11.27 3.27 -6.29
N GLN A 445 12.22 3.78 -5.51
CA GLN A 445 13.30 4.64 -6.02
C GLN A 445 14.27 3.90 -6.95
N LYS A 446 14.29 2.56 -6.92
CA LYS A 446 15.14 1.71 -7.76
C LYS A 446 14.50 1.39 -9.13
N PHE A 447 13.29 1.88 -9.38
CA PHE A 447 12.52 1.54 -10.58
C PHE A 447 12.85 2.54 -11.69
N LEU A 448 13.27 2.02 -12.84
CA LEU A 448 13.42 2.78 -14.08
C LEU A 448 12.42 2.26 -15.09
N ILE A 449 11.51 3.13 -15.52
CA ILE A 449 10.36 2.76 -16.34
C ILE A 449 10.50 3.44 -17.71
N TYR A 450 10.51 2.61 -18.74
CA TYR A 450 10.67 3.01 -20.14
C TYR A 450 9.41 2.67 -20.94
N SER A 451 8.96 3.64 -21.75
CA SER A 451 7.84 3.49 -22.67
C SER A 451 8.32 3.65 -24.11
N GLY A 452 7.84 2.78 -25.01
CA GLY A 452 8.36 2.72 -26.37
C GLY A 452 9.81 2.22 -26.42
N SER A 453 10.65 2.84 -27.26
CA SER A 453 12.04 2.41 -27.54
C SER A 453 13.12 3.26 -26.85
N ASN A 454 12.75 4.17 -25.94
CA ASN A 454 13.70 5.05 -25.27
C ASN A 454 14.71 4.31 -24.36
N TYR A 455 14.42 3.05 -24.02
CA TYR A 455 15.34 2.18 -23.27
C TYR A 455 16.59 1.79 -24.07
N GLN A 456 16.63 1.95 -25.39
CA GLN A 456 17.77 1.52 -26.22
C GLN A 456 18.89 2.57 -26.28
N GLY A 457 18.58 3.84 -25.96
CA GLY A 457 19.52 4.95 -26.03
C GLY A 457 20.22 5.27 -24.69
N PRO A 458 21.02 6.35 -24.66
CA PRO A 458 21.62 6.86 -23.43
C PRO A 458 20.58 7.15 -22.35
N GLY A 459 20.86 6.81 -21.10
CA GLY A 459 19.90 6.81 -20.00
C GLY A 459 18.98 5.59 -19.97
N GLY A 460 19.19 4.61 -20.85
CA GLY A 460 18.44 3.36 -20.96
C GLY A 460 19.24 2.13 -20.50
N LEU A 461 19.02 0.98 -21.13
CA LEU A 461 19.66 -0.29 -20.77
C LEU A 461 21.18 -0.25 -20.91
N VAL A 462 21.71 0.46 -21.92
CA VAL A 462 23.16 0.54 -22.20
C VAL A 462 23.95 1.23 -21.09
N ASP A 463 23.29 1.97 -20.20
CA ASP A 463 23.93 2.60 -19.04
C ASP A 463 24.03 1.65 -17.84
N TYR A 464 23.41 0.46 -17.94
CA TYR A 464 23.31 -0.49 -16.83
C TYR A 464 23.71 -1.91 -17.22
N LEU A 465 23.65 -2.26 -18.50
CA LEU A 465 24.01 -3.57 -19.05
C LEU A 465 25.07 -3.37 -20.13
N ASP A 466 26.09 -4.23 -20.12
CA ASP A 466 27.03 -4.29 -21.24
C ASP A 466 26.28 -4.68 -22.53
N LYS A 467 26.73 -4.14 -23.68
CA LYS A 467 26.01 -4.28 -24.96
C LYS A 467 25.85 -5.74 -25.41
N ASP A 468 26.83 -6.56 -25.10
CA ASP A 468 26.87 -8.01 -25.35
C ASP A 468 26.00 -8.82 -24.38
N VAL A 469 25.46 -8.19 -23.33
CA VAL A 469 24.49 -8.80 -22.39
C VAL A 469 23.05 -8.45 -22.78
N ILE A 470 22.82 -7.34 -23.50
CA ILE A 470 21.47 -6.90 -23.87
C ILE A 470 20.80 -7.95 -24.76
N PRO A 471 19.61 -8.46 -24.38
CA PRO A 471 18.87 -9.43 -25.16
C PRO A 471 18.55 -8.98 -26.60
N ASP A 472 18.60 -9.91 -27.54
CA ASP A 472 18.21 -9.77 -28.93
C ASP A 472 16.78 -9.21 -29.12
N PHE A 473 15.81 -9.67 -28.34
CA PHE A 473 14.42 -9.18 -28.39
C PHE A 473 14.25 -7.72 -27.88
N LEU A 474 15.32 -7.13 -27.31
CA LEU A 474 15.41 -5.72 -26.91
C LEU A 474 16.33 -4.92 -27.84
N GLY A 475 16.80 -5.51 -28.94
CA GLY A 475 17.69 -4.88 -29.91
C GLY A 475 19.17 -4.96 -29.58
N GLY A 476 19.57 -5.83 -28.66
CA GLY A 476 20.98 -6.20 -28.46
C GLY A 476 21.42 -7.37 -29.34
N GLU A 477 22.61 -7.89 -29.08
CA GLU A 477 23.20 -9.02 -29.84
C GLU A 477 23.20 -10.32 -29.03
N CYS A 478 22.81 -10.29 -27.76
CA CYS A 478 22.81 -11.46 -26.90
C CYS A 478 21.59 -12.35 -27.16
N LEU A 479 21.82 -13.60 -27.61
CA LEU A 479 20.76 -14.60 -27.64
C LEU A 479 20.24 -14.85 -26.22
N CYS A 480 18.94 -14.65 -26.01
CA CYS A 480 18.30 -14.87 -24.72
C CYS A 480 17.68 -16.27 -24.63
N ASN A 481 18.21 -17.11 -23.73
CA ASN A 481 17.77 -18.51 -23.56
C ASN A 481 16.66 -18.69 -22.50
N ILE A 482 15.97 -17.60 -22.15
CA ILE A 482 14.90 -17.63 -21.15
C ILE A 482 13.60 -18.04 -21.84
N PRO A 483 12.74 -18.86 -21.20
CA PRO A 483 11.47 -19.25 -21.80
C PRO A 483 10.65 -18.04 -22.24
N GLU A 484 10.07 -18.12 -23.43
CA GLU A 484 9.26 -17.03 -23.97
C GLU A 484 7.88 -16.92 -23.30
N GLY A 485 7.49 -17.96 -22.54
CA GLY A 485 6.15 -18.12 -21.99
C GLY A 485 5.21 -18.72 -23.01
N GLY A 486 3.99 -18.19 -23.07
CA GLY A 486 2.93 -18.70 -23.92
C GLY A 486 1.75 -19.26 -23.13
N LEU A 487 0.73 -19.72 -23.87
CA LEU A 487 -0.49 -20.26 -23.28
C LEU A 487 -0.21 -21.63 -22.68
N VAL A 488 -0.60 -21.83 -21.42
CA VAL A 488 -0.50 -23.15 -20.78
C VAL A 488 -1.59 -24.05 -21.36
N PRO A 489 -1.25 -25.23 -21.90
CA PRO A 489 -2.26 -26.18 -22.39
C PRO A 489 -3.26 -26.54 -21.29
N LYS A 490 -4.56 -26.44 -21.59
CA LYS A 490 -5.64 -26.77 -20.63
C LYS A 490 -5.55 -28.21 -20.10
N SER A 491 -4.93 -29.13 -20.84
CA SER A 491 -4.68 -30.51 -20.40
C SER A 491 -3.73 -30.61 -19.21
N LEU A 492 -3.01 -29.53 -18.89
CA LEU A 492 -2.11 -29.43 -17.74
C LEU A 492 -2.79 -28.74 -16.54
N TYR A 493 -4.06 -28.37 -16.63
CA TYR A 493 -4.78 -27.78 -15.51
C TYR A 493 -5.09 -28.86 -14.48
N VAL A 494 -4.96 -28.50 -13.20
CA VAL A 494 -5.30 -29.38 -12.08
C VAL A 494 -6.82 -29.59 -12.09
N THR A 495 -7.27 -30.85 -11.97
CA THR A 495 -8.70 -31.18 -11.95
C THR A 495 -9.27 -31.09 -10.53
N GLU A 496 -10.59 -30.97 -10.39
CA GLU A 496 -11.29 -30.88 -9.10
C GLU A 496 -11.11 -32.13 -8.20
N GLU A 497 -10.54 -33.21 -8.73
CA GLU A 497 -10.34 -34.49 -8.02
C GLU A 497 -9.08 -34.50 -7.13
N ASP A 498 -8.18 -33.53 -7.26
CA ASP A 498 -6.97 -33.40 -6.43
C ASP A 498 -7.30 -32.71 -5.09
N GLN A 499 -7.52 -33.52 -4.05
CA GLN A 499 -8.05 -33.15 -2.71
C GLN A 499 -7.27 -32.05 -1.94
N GLU A 500 -6.02 -31.72 -2.30
CA GLU A 500 -5.23 -30.68 -1.64
C GLU A 500 -5.49 -29.26 -2.20
N HIS A 501 -6.15 -29.13 -3.36
CA HIS A 501 -6.42 -27.84 -4.03
C HIS A 501 -7.88 -27.35 -3.90
N GLU A 502 -8.73 -28.11 -3.19
CA GLU A 502 -10.16 -27.85 -3.08
C GLU A 502 -10.47 -26.47 -2.46
N ASP A 503 -9.69 -26.03 -1.47
CA ASP A 503 -9.88 -24.73 -0.81
C ASP A 503 -9.51 -23.54 -1.71
N GLN A 504 -8.52 -23.69 -2.59
CA GLN A 504 -8.12 -22.65 -3.54
C GLN A 504 -9.15 -22.51 -4.67
N LEU A 505 -9.62 -23.62 -5.22
CA LEU A 505 -10.70 -23.63 -6.21
C LEU A 505 -12.01 -23.10 -5.63
N ARG A 506 -12.40 -23.51 -4.41
CA ARG A 506 -13.60 -22.98 -3.74
C ARG A 506 -13.54 -21.47 -3.53
N GLN A 507 -12.38 -20.95 -3.12
CA GLN A 507 -12.18 -19.50 -2.96
C GLN A 507 -12.24 -18.74 -4.30
N TRP A 508 -11.88 -19.38 -5.42
CA TRP A 508 -12.10 -18.81 -6.76
C TRP A 508 -13.58 -18.84 -7.15
N THR A 509 -14.27 -19.95 -6.91
CA THR A 509 -15.70 -20.12 -7.22
C THR A 509 -16.57 -19.09 -6.49
N GLU A 510 -16.19 -18.68 -5.28
CA GLU A 510 -16.84 -17.55 -4.56
C GLU A 510 -16.74 -16.20 -5.30
N THR A 511 -15.77 -16.06 -6.20
CA THR A 511 -15.55 -14.83 -6.99
C THR A 511 -16.37 -14.83 -8.29
N TYR A 512 -16.90 -15.98 -8.72
CA TYR A 512 -17.74 -16.11 -9.93
C TYR A 512 -19.22 -16.30 -9.56
N GLN A 513 -20.10 -15.70 -10.35
CA GLN A 513 -21.53 -15.96 -10.34
C GLN A 513 -21.85 -16.98 -11.42
N SER A 514 -22.40 -18.13 -11.04
CA SER A 514 -22.85 -19.14 -12.00
C SER A 514 -24.23 -18.81 -12.54
N ALA A 515 -24.40 -18.95 -13.85
CA ALA A 515 -25.65 -18.75 -14.55
C ALA A 515 -25.90 -19.88 -15.56
N SER A 516 -27.11 -20.44 -15.54
CA SER A 516 -27.57 -21.35 -16.58
C SER A 516 -28.19 -20.56 -17.73
N VAL A 517 -27.63 -20.70 -18.93
CA VAL A 517 -28.08 -20.05 -20.15
C VAL A 517 -28.92 -21.06 -20.94
N LEU A 518 -30.22 -20.80 -21.05
CA LEU A 518 -31.15 -21.66 -21.79
C LEU A 518 -31.33 -21.17 -23.22
N ARG A 519 -31.53 -22.11 -24.16
CA ARG A 519 -31.74 -21.79 -25.58
C ARG A 519 -32.94 -20.85 -25.74
N GLY A 520 -32.71 -19.69 -26.36
CA GLY A 520 -33.73 -18.65 -26.55
C GLY A 520 -33.96 -17.72 -25.35
N SER A 521 -33.24 -17.93 -24.24
CA SER A 521 -33.30 -17.12 -23.02
C SER A 521 -31.89 -16.59 -22.70
N PRO A 522 -31.49 -15.44 -23.26
CA PRO A 522 -30.20 -14.84 -22.96
C PRO A 522 -30.03 -14.56 -21.47
N HIS A 523 -28.79 -14.73 -20.98
CA HIS A 523 -28.38 -14.18 -19.69
C HIS A 523 -27.74 -12.81 -19.92
N GLU A 524 -28.21 -11.79 -19.20
CA GLU A 524 -27.79 -10.40 -19.39
C GLU A 524 -27.26 -9.80 -18.08
N VAL A 525 -26.09 -9.14 -18.17
CA VAL A 525 -25.45 -8.43 -17.06
C VAL A 525 -25.26 -6.96 -17.48
N VAL A 526 -25.88 -6.04 -16.74
CA VAL A 526 -25.81 -4.59 -16.98
C VAL A 526 -24.87 -3.94 -15.98
N VAL A 527 -23.93 -3.13 -16.49
CA VAL A 527 -22.96 -2.36 -15.72
C VAL A 527 -23.17 -0.87 -15.99
N GLU A 528 -23.54 -0.12 -14.95
CA GLU A 528 -23.63 1.34 -15.02
C GLU A 528 -22.26 1.97 -14.84
N ILE A 529 -21.86 2.84 -15.78
CA ILE A 529 -20.57 3.50 -15.75
C ILE A 529 -20.70 4.84 -15.05
N VAL A 530 -20.32 4.84 -13.77
CA VAL A 530 -20.39 6.03 -12.90
C VAL A 530 -19.24 6.99 -13.19
N GLU A 531 -18.10 6.49 -13.66
CA GLU A 531 -16.87 7.28 -13.84
C GLU A 531 -16.36 7.23 -15.28
N ARG A 532 -16.03 8.41 -15.82
CA ARG A 532 -15.47 8.55 -17.16
C ARG A 532 -14.12 7.83 -17.26
N GLU A 533 -13.82 7.36 -18.47
CA GLU A 533 -12.57 6.66 -18.78
C GLU A 533 -12.42 5.31 -18.04
N SER A 534 -13.47 4.76 -17.41
CA SER A 534 -13.41 3.41 -16.83
C SER A 534 -13.22 2.33 -17.91
N VAL A 535 -12.47 1.29 -17.55
CA VAL A 535 -12.20 0.07 -18.31
C VAL A 535 -13.02 -1.05 -17.70
N ILE A 536 -13.74 -1.79 -18.55
CA ILE A 536 -14.49 -2.97 -18.12
C ILE A 536 -13.76 -4.21 -18.62
N THR A 537 -13.57 -5.18 -17.74
CA THR A 537 -13.02 -6.49 -18.08
C THR A 537 -14.02 -7.58 -17.75
N TRP A 538 -14.27 -8.47 -18.72
CA TRP A 538 -15.09 -9.65 -18.52
C TRP A 538 -14.20 -10.87 -18.39
N ASP A 539 -14.51 -11.72 -17.41
CA ASP A 539 -13.87 -13.02 -17.24
C ASP A 539 -14.93 -14.07 -16.95
N PHE A 540 -15.01 -15.13 -17.74
CA PHE A 540 -15.98 -16.19 -17.54
C PHE A 540 -15.50 -17.52 -18.11
N ASP A 541 -15.95 -18.61 -17.48
CA ASP A 541 -15.67 -19.97 -17.88
C ASP A 541 -16.97 -20.63 -18.41
N ILE A 542 -16.88 -21.27 -19.57
CA ILE A 542 -17.98 -22.05 -20.14
C ILE A 542 -17.89 -23.48 -19.59
N LEU A 543 -18.83 -23.86 -18.73
CA LEU A 543 -18.80 -25.15 -18.06
C LEU A 543 -19.43 -26.25 -18.92
N ARG A 544 -20.53 -25.95 -19.62
CA ARG A 544 -21.22 -26.91 -20.50
C ARG A 544 -21.83 -26.20 -21.70
N GLY A 545 -21.76 -26.82 -22.87
CA GLY A 545 -22.37 -26.34 -24.11
C GLY A 545 -21.73 -25.06 -24.67
N ASP A 546 -22.02 -24.76 -25.94
CA ASP A 546 -21.50 -23.55 -26.59
C ASP A 546 -22.36 -22.33 -26.27
N VAL A 547 -21.70 -21.18 -26.06
CA VAL A 547 -22.32 -19.91 -25.72
C VAL A 547 -21.81 -18.81 -26.64
N LEU A 548 -22.75 -18.03 -27.18
CA LEU A 548 -22.46 -16.80 -27.89
C LEU A 548 -22.43 -15.63 -26.91
N PHE A 549 -21.29 -14.98 -26.75
CA PHE A 549 -21.12 -13.78 -25.94
C PHE A 549 -21.20 -12.52 -26.82
N SER A 550 -21.98 -11.53 -26.40
CA SER A 550 -22.14 -10.26 -27.12
C SER A 550 -22.10 -9.07 -26.16
N LEU A 551 -21.47 -7.98 -26.58
CA LEU A 551 -21.33 -6.77 -25.78
C LEU A 551 -22.05 -5.57 -26.43
N TYR A 552 -22.82 -4.85 -25.63
CA TYR A 552 -23.61 -3.69 -26.04
C TYR A 552 -23.31 -2.47 -25.17
N HIS A 553 -23.38 -1.28 -25.77
CA HIS A 553 -23.28 0.03 -25.10
C HIS A 553 -24.59 0.80 -25.28
N ALA A 554 -25.07 1.43 -24.22
CA ALA A 554 -26.27 2.26 -24.19
C ALA A 554 -26.00 3.56 -23.43
N LYS A 555 -26.69 4.65 -23.79
CA LYS A 555 -26.52 5.98 -23.15
C LYS A 555 -27.28 6.16 -21.84
N GLN A 556 -28.21 5.26 -21.55
CA GLN A 556 -29.06 5.27 -20.35
C GLN A 556 -29.30 3.84 -19.88
N ALA A 557 -29.34 3.65 -18.56
CA ALA A 557 -29.72 2.38 -17.96
C ALA A 557 -31.11 1.94 -18.42
N PRO A 558 -31.33 0.64 -18.71
CA PRO A 558 -32.66 0.14 -19.02
C PRO A 558 -33.58 0.34 -17.80
N THR A 559 -34.77 0.90 -18.03
CA THR A 559 -35.84 0.97 -17.03
C THR A 559 -36.32 -0.44 -16.69
N LEU A 560 -36.19 -0.84 -15.43
CA LEU A 560 -36.62 -2.14 -14.91
C LEU A 560 -38.16 -2.27 -15.02
N GLY A 561 -38.63 -3.29 -15.74
CA GLY A 561 -40.03 -3.72 -15.66
C GLY A 561 -40.35 -4.40 -14.32
N PRO A 562 -41.63 -4.51 -13.92
CA PRO A 562 -42.03 -5.09 -12.64
C PRO A 562 -41.55 -6.54 -12.48
N GLN A 563 -40.90 -6.84 -11.36
CA GLN A 563 -40.49 -8.19 -10.97
C GLN A 563 -41.73 -9.01 -10.56
N GLU A 564 -42.03 -10.11 -11.25
CA GLU A 564 -43.05 -11.05 -10.74
C GLU A 564 -42.53 -11.74 -9.46
N PRO A 565 -43.33 -11.78 -8.38
CA PRO A 565 -42.90 -12.38 -7.13
C PRO A 565 -42.85 -13.91 -7.27
N GLY A 566 -41.63 -14.46 -7.42
CA GLY A 566 -41.41 -15.92 -7.45
C GLY A 566 -40.18 -16.39 -8.24
N ALA A 567 -39.53 -15.55 -9.04
CA ALA A 567 -38.35 -15.95 -9.79
C ALA A 567 -37.07 -15.92 -8.90
N ARG A 568 -36.41 -17.07 -8.75
CA ARG A 568 -35.04 -17.15 -8.21
C ARG A 568 -34.12 -16.28 -9.08
N ALA A 569 -33.17 -15.59 -8.44
CA ALA A 569 -32.27 -14.59 -9.02
C ALA A 569 -31.60 -15.04 -10.34
N GLY A 570 -32.26 -14.79 -11.46
CA GLY A 570 -31.78 -15.14 -12.79
C GLY A 570 -32.17 -14.05 -13.78
N GLY A 571 -31.16 -13.33 -14.29
CA GLY A 571 -31.19 -12.50 -15.50
C GLY A 571 -32.24 -11.39 -15.55
N GLN A 572 -31.82 -10.14 -15.38
CA GLN A 572 -32.65 -8.98 -15.71
C GLN A 572 -32.80 -8.90 -17.24
N ARG A 573 -34.04 -8.85 -17.74
CA ARG A 573 -34.35 -8.73 -19.17
C ARG A 573 -34.54 -7.27 -19.57
N MET A 574 -33.93 -6.83 -20.68
CA MET A 574 -34.37 -5.62 -21.38
C MET A 574 -35.77 -5.76 -21.99
N ASP A 575 -36.51 -4.65 -22.01
CA ASP A 575 -37.85 -4.51 -22.58
C ASP A 575 -37.85 -4.76 -24.11
N LYS A 576 -38.88 -5.44 -24.62
CA LYS A 576 -38.99 -5.90 -26.03
C LYS A 576 -39.17 -4.76 -27.05
N GLY A 577 -39.11 -3.49 -26.62
CA GLY A 577 -39.42 -2.31 -27.43
C GLY A 577 -38.23 -1.58 -28.09
N ARG A 578 -36.97 -1.95 -27.84
CA ARG A 578 -35.80 -1.16 -28.31
C ARG A 578 -35.09 -1.76 -29.53
N ALA A 579 -34.85 -0.92 -30.54
CA ALA A 579 -34.20 -1.30 -31.80
C ALA A 579 -32.67 -1.09 -31.78
N LEU A 580 -31.94 -2.06 -32.34
CA LEU A 580 -30.49 -2.02 -32.54
C LEU A 580 -30.10 -0.81 -33.41
N GLY A 581 -29.20 0.05 -32.93
CA GLY A 581 -28.77 1.26 -33.65
C GLY A 581 -29.48 2.57 -33.26
N GLY A 582 -30.50 2.51 -32.41
CA GLY A 582 -31.15 3.70 -31.81
C GLY A 582 -30.73 3.92 -30.36
N ASP A 583 -31.16 3.00 -29.47
CA ASP A 583 -30.99 3.14 -28.02
C ASP A 583 -29.72 2.46 -27.47
N TYR A 584 -29.17 1.50 -28.22
CA TYR A 584 -27.94 0.79 -27.89
C TYR A 584 -27.19 0.37 -29.17
N SER A 585 -25.87 0.26 -29.04
CA SER A 585 -24.94 -0.11 -30.11
C SER A 585 -24.08 -1.31 -29.70
N ARG A 586 -23.77 -2.20 -30.64
CA ARG A 586 -22.90 -3.35 -30.37
C ARG A 586 -21.45 -2.91 -30.37
N VAL A 587 -20.71 -3.25 -29.32
CA VAL A 587 -19.32 -2.79 -29.10
C VAL A 587 -18.36 -3.59 -29.98
N GLU A 588 -18.53 -4.90 -30.07
CA GLU A 588 -17.66 -5.82 -30.84
C GLU A 588 -18.44 -6.92 -31.56
N ALA A 589 -17.76 -7.70 -32.41
CA ALA A 589 -18.35 -8.88 -33.02
C ALA A 589 -18.67 -9.94 -31.93
N PRO A 590 -19.79 -10.67 -32.03
CA PRO A 590 -20.12 -11.73 -31.08
C PRO A 590 -19.02 -12.80 -31.02
N LEU A 591 -18.65 -13.20 -29.80
CA LEU A 591 -17.65 -14.23 -29.55
C LEU A 591 -18.34 -15.58 -29.35
N VAL A 592 -17.99 -16.56 -30.19
CA VAL A 592 -18.43 -17.96 -30.00
C VAL A 592 -17.50 -18.62 -29.00
N CYS A 593 -18.01 -18.92 -27.81
CA CYS A 593 -17.29 -19.54 -26.70
C CYS A 593 -17.69 -21.01 -26.63
N ARG A 594 -16.73 -21.92 -26.63
CA ARG A 594 -16.97 -23.37 -26.61
C ARG A 594 -16.96 -23.91 -25.19
N GLU A 595 -17.54 -25.09 -25.01
CA GLU A 595 -17.43 -25.83 -23.76
C GLU A 595 -15.97 -25.97 -23.30
N GLY A 596 -15.72 -25.67 -22.02
CA GLY A 596 -14.38 -25.65 -21.41
C GLY A 596 -13.55 -24.39 -21.73
N ASP A 597 -14.09 -23.42 -22.46
CA ASP A 597 -13.40 -22.15 -22.68
C ASP A 597 -13.35 -21.27 -21.44
N SER A 598 -12.17 -20.67 -21.25
CA SER A 598 -11.91 -19.67 -20.23
C SER A 598 -11.65 -18.36 -20.96
N ILE A 599 -12.61 -17.44 -20.90
CA ILE A 599 -12.66 -16.27 -21.76
C ILE A 599 -12.35 -15.03 -20.94
N GLN A 600 -11.35 -14.26 -21.37
CA GLN A 600 -11.06 -12.93 -20.86
C GLN A 600 -11.23 -11.90 -21.98
N VAL A 601 -12.28 -11.07 -21.89
CA VAL A 601 -12.55 -10.04 -22.89
C VAL A 601 -12.16 -8.66 -22.33
N PRO A 602 -11.11 -8.02 -22.88
CA PRO A 602 -10.83 -6.62 -22.63
C PRO A 602 -11.89 -5.73 -23.32
N VAL A 603 -12.66 -4.92 -22.59
CA VAL A 603 -13.45 -3.87 -23.26
C VAL A 603 -12.58 -2.63 -23.45
N LEU A 604 -12.33 -2.29 -24.72
CA LEU A 604 -11.52 -1.15 -25.16
C LEU A 604 -12.05 0.20 -24.65
N SER A 605 -11.09 1.03 -24.22
CA SER A 605 -11.20 2.37 -23.64
C SER A 605 -11.60 3.48 -24.63
N SER A 606 -12.21 3.16 -25.78
CA SER A 606 -12.43 4.12 -26.89
C SER A 606 -13.86 4.59 -27.07
N LEU A 607 -14.83 4.02 -26.35
CA LEU A 607 -16.14 4.65 -26.24
C LEU A 607 -15.99 5.84 -25.29
N PHE A 608 -16.14 7.05 -25.82
CA PHE A 608 -16.23 8.28 -25.04
C PHE A 608 -17.46 8.20 -24.15
N ILE A 609 -17.28 7.55 -23.00
CA ILE A 609 -18.36 7.23 -22.09
C ILE A 609 -18.70 8.48 -21.27
N HIS A 610 -19.95 8.93 -21.40
CA HIS A 610 -20.51 10.02 -20.61
C HIS A 610 -21.10 9.48 -19.29
N HIS A 611 -21.23 10.37 -18.31
CA HIS A 611 -21.88 10.08 -17.02
C HIS A 611 -23.36 9.80 -17.32
N THR A 612 -23.77 8.51 -17.30
CA THR A 612 -25.12 7.89 -17.52
C THR A 612 -25.06 6.66 -18.42
N ASP A 613 -23.93 6.38 -19.09
CA ASP A 613 -23.82 5.25 -19.99
C ASP A 613 -23.81 3.90 -19.26
N CYS A 614 -24.29 2.87 -19.95
CA CYS A 614 -24.34 1.49 -19.47
C CYS A 614 -23.73 0.55 -20.52
N VAL A 615 -23.09 -0.51 -20.03
CA VAL A 615 -22.62 -1.62 -20.87
C VAL A 615 -23.37 -2.88 -20.46
N SER A 616 -23.91 -3.60 -21.45
CA SER A 616 -24.63 -4.85 -21.26
C SER A 616 -23.88 -6.00 -21.96
N ALA A 617 -23.58 -7.06 -21.21
CA ALA A 617 -23.12 -8.32 -21.77
C ALA A 617 -24.26 -9.33 -21.84
N VAL A 618 -24.38 -10.00 -22.97
CA VAL A 618 -25.45 -10.95 -23.27
C VAL A 618 -24.85 -12.28 -23.71
N CYS A 619 -25.14 -13.33 -22.96
CA CYS A 619 -24.81 -14.72 -23.29
C CYS A 619 -26.03 -15.44 -23.86
N GLN A 620 -25.91 -16.03 -25.05
CA GLN A 620 -26.97 -16.80 -25.72
C GLN A 620 -26.49 -18.20 -26.08
N GLY A 621 -27.23 -19.23 -25.69
CA GLY A 621 -26.86 -20.62 -25.97
C GLY A 621 -27.66 -21.59 -25.11
N SER A 622 -27.27 -22.85 -25.14
CA SER A 622 -27.73 -23.85 -24.16
C SER A 622 -26.52 -24.37 -23.42
N GLY A 623 -26.35 -23.94 -22.17
CA GLY A 623 -25.13 -24.21 -21.42
C GLY A 623 -25.12 -23.65 -20.01
N ASP A 624 -24.23 -24.16 -19.17
CA ASP A 624 -23.94 -23.56 -17.85
C ASP A 624 -22.66 -22.72 -17.98
N THR A 625 -22.69 -21.50 -17.46
CA THR A 625 -21.57 -20.56 -17.53
C THR A 625 -21.26 -20.00 -16.15
N ALA A 626 -20.00 -19.96 -15.76
CA ALA A 626 -19.53 -19.27 -14.57
C ALA A 626 -18.98 -17.90 -14.97
N VAL A 627 -19.60 -16.81 -14.52
CA VAL A 627 -19.24 -15.45 -14.91
C VAL A 627 -18.67 -14.68 -13.73
N HIS A 628 -17.45 -14.15 -13.84
CA HIS A 628 -16.91 -13.23 -12.85
C HIS A 628 -17.64 -11.89 -12.94
N ARG A 629 -17.92 -11.26 -11.80
CA ARG A 629 -18.53 -9.93 -11.78
C ARG A 629 -17.64 -8.96 -12.58
N PRO A 630 -18.17 -8.21 -13.56
CA PRO A 630 -17.36 -7.26 -14.32
C PRO A 630 -16.78 -6.19 -13.40
N ASP A 631 -15.48 -5.92 -13.52
CA ASP A 631 -14.78 -4.90 -12.74
C ASP A 631 -14.66 -3.58 -13.54
N LEU A 632 -14.92 -2.45 -12.88
CA LEU A 632 -14.91 -1.09 -13.46
C LEU A 632 -13.63 -0.34 -13.09
N VAL A 633 -12.55 -0.51 -13.83
CA VAL A 633 -11.24 0.04 -13.49
C VAL A 633 -11.04 1.45 -14.07
N PRO A 634 -10.83 2.54 -13.29
CA PRO A 634 -10.66 3.88 -13.85
C PRO A 634 -9.41 3.94 -14.74
N ALA A 635 -9.53 4.36 -16.00
CA ALA A 635 -8.34 4.71 -16.79
C ALA A 635 -7.78 6.03 -16.28
N LEU A 636 -6.46 6.06 -16.21
CA LEU A 636 -5.74 7.24 -15.77
C LEU A 636 -5.33 8.07 -16.97
N ARG A 637 -5.65 9.37 -16.94
CA ARG A 637 -5.17 10.33 -17.93
C ARG A 637 -3.64 10.26 -18.08
N ASP A 638 -3.25 10.09 -19.34
CA ASP A 638 -1.89 10.21 -19.86
C ASP A 638 -1.16 11.40 -19.22
N PRO A 639 -0.02 11.21 -18.53
CA PRO A 639 0.96 12.25 -18.35
C PRO A 639 1.86 12.28 -19.60
N VAL A 640 1.27 12.43 -20.80
CA VAL A 640 2.03 12.84 -21.98
C VAL A 640 1.55 14.24 -22.30
N ASP A 641 1.97 15.19 -21.45
CA ASP A 641 1.92 16.58 -21.85
C ASP A 641 2.74 16.71 -23.14
N ARG A 642 2.10 17.25 -24.17
CA ARG A 642 2.74 17.70 -25.40
C ARG A 642 3.62 18.89 -25.05
N ARG A 643 4.75 18.67 -24.39
CA ARG A 643 5.84 19.63 -24.28
C ARG A 643 7.13 18.87 -23.99
N GLY A 644 7.95 18.73 -25.03
CA GLY A 644 9.31 18.26 -24.89
C GLY A 644 10.11 19.12 -23.91
N LYS A 645 10.88 18.43 -23.05
CA LYS A 645 11.99 18.81 -22.15
C LYS A 645 11.84 17.87 -20.93
N GLY A 646 12.65 16.84 -20.74
CA GLY A 646 14.10 16.90 -20.51
C GLY A 646 14.36 16.91 -18.99
N GLN A 647 14.87 15.79 -18.48
CA GLN A 647 15.59 15.59 -17.20
C GLN A 647 14.96 16.02 -15.86
N ILE A 648 14.96 15.10 -14.88
CA ILE A 648 15.37 15.42 -13.51
C ILE A 648 16.34 14.32 -13.02
N LEU A 649 17.62 14.70 -12.92
CA LEU A 649 18.70 14.05 -12.20
C LEU A 649 19.06 14.96 -11.01
N ALA A 650 19.22 14.39 -9.81
CA ALA A 650 20.03 14.91 -8.69
C ALA A 650 20.13 13.79 -7.64
N GLY A 651 21.26 13.43 -7.04
CA GLY A 651 22.67 13.80 -7.13
C GLY A 651 23.49 12.61 -6.57
N LEU A 652 24.75 12.41 -6.95
CA LEU A 652 25.93 12.90 -6.24
C LEU A 652 27.16 12.69 -7.14
N ARG A 653 27.93 13.75 -7.42
CA ARG A 653 29.35 13.65 -7.82
C ARG A 653 30.16 14.56 -6.89
N PRO A 654 31.25 14.10 -6.27
CA PRO A 654 32.17 14.98 -5.59
C PRO A 654 33.23 15.54 -6.57
N GLY A 655 33.51 16.83 -6.41
CA GLY A 655 34.83 17.45 -6.54
C GLY A 655 35.56 17.39 -7.88
N ALA A 656 35.47 18.48 -8.65
CA ALA A 656 36.54 18.87 -9.56
C ALA A 656 37.78 19.34 -8.76
N PRO A 657 38.98 19.26 -9.36
CA PRO A 657 39.88 20.41 -9.27
C PRO A 657 40.49 20.78 -10.63
N GLY A 658 40.55 22.10 -10.87
CA GLY A 658 41.75 22.80 -11.32
C GLY A 658 42.15 22.73 -12.81
N PRO A 659 42.30 23.88 -13.49
CA PRO A 659 42.66 23.97 -14.92
C PRO A 659 44.18 24.02 -15.13
N HIS A 660 44.63 23.75 -16.37
CA HIS A 660 45.73 24.39 -17.12
C HIS A 660 46.26 23.46 -18.22
N PRO A 661 46.83 23.99 -19.32
CA PRO A 661 46.47 25.15 -20.14
C PRO A 661 45.81 24.76 -21.48
#